data_AF-A0A5R9Q3Y7-F1
#
_entry.id   AF-A0A5R9Q3Y7-F1
#
_cell.length_a   1.000
_cell.length_b   1.000
_cell.length_c   1.000
_cell.angle_alpha   90.00
_cell.angle_beta   90.00
_cell.angle_gamma   90.00
#
_symmetry.space_group_name_H-M   'P 1'
#
loop_
_entity.id
_entity.type
_entity.pdbx_description
1 polymer ?
#
loop_
_entity_poly.entity_id
_entity_poly.type
_entity_poly.pdbx_seq_one_letter_code
_entity_poly.pdbx_strand_id
1 'polypeptide(L)'
;MKLWHSLLLCLVILCNSVFASQRTTQAIASQANNQHWFLYADDLIKFDGHNEFNAQQLTHDLTAPFLSILSQAPFLWVGHQNGLTKINTVTGETRTWLQTPVTKISQTNNGIIFQSNERLYQLVNTTLSVLPIDLKQQLWQTSPKGVVYVSEDNALMRWDMMSGKQHFATLPFDADTLLLHQDKVILKSLTGEIFLFDKTLQTQPLFSADNLVVFDSKLVSFKGSFINSYNLNTQTQYQYQVNNLPIDDLKVSNQSIWLSQLGQWRKFQPTQLNLQTDIENSEELKLYQIGMRAFQQFAKSQPVNAVRYIDGGRWAVATEQQIFIFSGEKGSFTPFIDKQNTQALYFTHDGNLWVRDNSGLSQFDIGSKTLLHRYDIESIHSITQLSDNQFIASTTNALWLLEQGSAQKLSLPFKSLTFHDVLYTEYNNTLLLSTESGLFALTLVNKQITGFIQRNQFAGKYLAHAEEGIWQFDKQGIAHYKNRVTKRLIAPFQAQRQVLSFRQKLMLLNDSFSLIAEQAHVQSPTLALSHVRYHYRDKITESFSPKLPLTIEADVKRFSLWFNTCETCQLSYRLSEDAPWRLLENNKLTLTPTEMSALEVVASSQSMSKTLTVTASKPKQVWWHWVLALVMSAGCVYWLLNKQLRTSKSKLTEHFSDMLMTHSKDAIWLADEHFNVLKVNQAYSDITGYSADALVGHKPKIYTEQGRDRRLEQHIVAESQLNDYWTGEIWTLGANHQKLALDVTVTKLTHEDHPSEVFYLGVLTNISERKANEKALLNLSTRDSITGLANRTLFIESLNQAIASCNKAFPSLLLVLIDIDHFRKINDLMGHESGDALLKEVANRLSQHLDKGFTLARVSSDEFAVLIPPYLFSGMTIFFAKKLADDILKCINHPFTHQGVETSVSASCGLAIYPDDAIDSEHLIRCADSALDHAKHKGNNSYQFFDKQRHQLDPTILSRESALLRAIDDKQFKLFYQPKYQAESRKLVGFEGLVRWQQDDGSIESPANFIPFAEECSAIIPMTNYLLDVACKQISHWRMMGLSGNHVAINISAKHFESDFLVDTVRECLLRHHIPAHCLELEITESAMMTDPEQALKIMHRLKALGVTIALDDFGTGHSSLGYLKRFPIDILKIDRSFIMDIEQSDQDRNITATIIRLAKYLNINVVAEGVENERQAYLLNVMGCGILQGYYFSKPLPADKATQLLESELEETATLN
;
A
#
# COMPACT_ATOMS: atom_id res chain seq x y z
N MET A 1 -63.69 34.43 -40.99
CA MET A 1 -64.84 34.73 -40.12
C MET A 1 -64.77 33.75 -38.96
N LYS A 2 -64.13 34.09 -37.84
CA LYS A 2 -64.55 35.14 -36.89
C LYS A 2 -66.03 34.96 -36.54
N LEU A 3 -66.32 34.05 -35.64
CA LEU A 3 -66.75 34.38 -34.29
C LEU A 3 -66.69 33.03 -33.56
N TRP A 4 -65.71 32.89 -32.69
CA TRP A 4 -65.92 33.24 -31.30
C TRP A 4 -66.78 32.20 -30.61
N HIS A 5 -66.14 31.41 -29.76
CA HIS A 5 -65.96 31.89 -28.39
C HIS A 5 -67.32 32.04 -27.68
N SER A 6 -68.16 31.00 -27.77
CA SER A 6 -69.28 30.88 -26.83
C SER A 6 -69.38 29.50 -26.18
N LEU A 7 -68.72 28.47 -26.72
CA LEU A 7 -68.69 27.15 -26.07
C LEU A 7 -67.40 26.87 -25.29
N LEU A 8 -66.54 27.88 -25.15
CA LEU A 8 -65.37 27.89 -24.27
C LEU A 8 -65.67 28.49 -22.87
N LEU A 9 -66.93 28.58 -22.42
CA LEU A 9 -67.25 29.27 -21.15
C LEU A 9 -68.22 28.57 -20.17
N CYS A 10 -68.47 27.25 -20.27
CA CYS A 10 -69.30 26.57 -19.25
C CYS A 10 -68.80 25.24 -18.71
N LEU A 11 -67.63 24.73 -19.13
CA LEU A 11 -67.09 23.46 -18.58
C LEU A 11 -65.67 23.57 -18.03
N VAL A 12 -65.23 24.81 -17.74
CA VAL A 12 -64.14 25.08 -16.81
C VAL A 12 -64.77 25.65 -15.53
N ILE A 13 -64.45 25.01 -14.41
CA ILE A 13 -64.75 25.33 -12.99
C ILE A 13 -65.77 24.36 -12.36
N LEU A 14 -65.34 23.11 -12.11
CA LEU A 14 -65.14 22.54 -10.76
C LEU A 14 -64.82 21.03 -10.79
N CYS A 15 -63.57 20.71 -10.42
CA CYS A 15 -63.08 19.53 -9.70
C CYS A 15 -62.67 18.21 -10.43
N ASN A 16 -61.41 18.22 -10.92
CA ASN A 16 -60.20 17.51 -10.44
C ASN A 16 -60.13 15.99 -10.08
N SER A 17 -59.06 15.40 -10.66
CA SER A 17 -58.11 14.38 -10.14
C SER A 17 -58.50 12.89 -10.34
N VAL A 18 -57.68 11.94 -10.85
CA VAL A 18 -56.23 11.78 -11.08
C VAL A 18 -55.99 10.78 -12.25
N PHE A 19 -54.96 11.00 -13.07
CA PHE A 19 -54.43 10.10 -14.13
C PHE A 19 -52.89 10.00 -13.98
N ALA A 20 -52.27 8.83 -14.25
CA ALA A 20 -51.27 8.61 -15.33
C ALA A 20 -50.22 7.47 -15.11
N SER A 21 -50.18 6.53 -16.10
CA SER A 21 -49.05 5.86 -16.82
C SER A 21 -47.97 5.03 -16.06
N GLN A 22 -47.24 4.02 -16.59
CA GLN A 22 -46.52 3.90 -17.88
C GLN A 22 -45.92 2.48 -18.11
N ARG A 23 -45.34 2.23 -19.31
CA ARG A 23 -44.69 0.99 -19.83
C ARG A 23 -43.14 0.96 -19.68
N THR A 24 -42.60 -0.27 -19.56
CA THR A 24 -41.31 -0.87 -20.09
C THR A 24 -39.92 -0.30 -19.78
N THR A 25 -39.04 -1.10 -19.13
CA THR A 25 -37.75 -1.68 -19.66
C THR A 25 -36.94 -2.34 -18.52
N GLN A 26 -36.45 -3.57 -18.74
CA GLN A 26 -35.50 -4.29 -17.87
C GLN A 26 -34.15 -4.39 -18.59
N ALA A 27 -33.11 -3.78 -18.01
CA ALA A 27 -31.74 -4.27 -18.03
C ALA A 27 -30.92 -3.55 -16.93
N ILE A 28 -30.10 -4.34 -16.23
CA ILE A 28 -29.06 -3.97 -15.25
C ILE A 28 -29.58 -3.70 -13.82
N ALA A 29 -29.67 -4.80 -13.06
CA ALA A 29 -29.60 -4.78 -11.61
C ALA A 29 -28.14 -4.53 -11.17
N SER A 30 -27.89 -3.36 -10.59
CA SER A 30 -26.82 -3.15 -9.61
C SER A 30 -27.46 -2.64 -8.32
N GLN A 31 -27.49 -3.51 -7.30
CA GLN A 31 -27.59 -3.24 -5.87
C GLN A 31 -28.26 -1.91 -5.45
N ALA A 32 -29.58 -1.93 -5.26
CA ALA A 32 -30.25 -0.92 -4.44
C ALA A 32 -30.21 -1.37 -2.97
N ASN A 33 -29.24 -0.85 -2.21
CA ASN A 33 -29.32 -0.85 -0.75
C ASN A 33 -30.64 -0.17 -0.33
N ASN A 34 -31.37 -0.74 0.63
CA ASN A 34 -32.57 -0.14 1.24
C ASN A 34 -32.22 1.19 1.93
N GLN A 35 -32.20 2.28 1.15
CA GLN A 35 -31.91 3.62 1.62
C GLN A 35 -33.22 4.36 1.90
N HIS A 36 -33.43 4.70 3.17
CA HIS A 36 -34.55 5.53 3.62
C HIS A 36 -34.06 6.94 3.90
N TRP A 37 -34.81 7.94 3.43
CA TRP A 37 -34.47 9.35 3.63
C TRP A 37 -35.38 9.97 4.69
N PHE A 38 -34.77 10.48 5.76
CA PHE A 38 -35.45 11.18 6.84
C PHE A 38 -35.15 12.66 6.73
N LEU A 39 -36.20 13.47 6.61
CA LEU A 39 -36.08 14.92 6.65
C LEU A 39 -36.68 15.43 7.96
N TYR A 40 -35.80 15.99 8.79
CA TYR A 40 -36.07 16.52 10.11
C TYR A 40 -35.73 18.01 10.10
N ALA A 41 -36.75 18.88 10.22
CA ALA A 41 -36.55 20.33 10.04
C ALA A 41 -35.75 20.65 8.75
N ASP A 42 -34.65 21.40 8.85
CA ASP A 42 -33.74 21.74 7.74
C ASP A 42 -32.63 20.69 7.50
N ASP A 43 -32.63 19.57 8.23
CA ASP A 43 -31.60 18.52 8.18
C ASP A 43 -32.08 17.24 7.44
N LEU A 44 -31.19 16.68 6.62
CA LEU A 44 -31.41 15.44 5.87
C LEU A 44 -30.55 14.31 6.43
N ILE A 45 -31.17 13.24 6.90
CA ILE A 45 -30.49 12.05 7.42
C ILE A 45 -30.74 10.87 6.48
N LYS A 46 -29.66 10.25 6.01
CA LYS A 46 -29.67 9.04 5.20
C LYS A 46 -29.49 7.81 6.09
N PHE A 47 -30.44 6.88 6.01
CA PHE A 47 -30.42 5.64 6.78
C PHE A 47 -30.35 4.42 5.86
N ASP A 48 -29.40 3.54 6.15
CA ASP A 48 -29.06 2.31 5.45
C ASP A 48 -29.34 1.11 6.38
N GLY A 49 -30.61 0.89 6.71
CA GLY A 49 -31.03 -0.25 7.52
C GLY A 49 -31.48 -1.44 6.68
N HIS A 50 -31.37 -2.64 7.24
CA HIS A 50 -31.69 -3.91 6.58
C HIS A 50 -33.18 -4.32 6.61
N ASN A 51 -34.05 -3.59 7.31
CA ASN A 51 -35.47 -3.96 7.47
C ASN A 51 -36.44 -2.92 6.86
N GLU A 52 -37.54 -3.39 6.28
CA GLU A 52 -38.65 -2.55 5.81
C GLU A 52 -39.25 -1.74 6.97
N PHE A 53 -39.45 -0.43 6.74
CA PHE A 53 -39.96 0.50 7.73
C PHE A 53 -41.46 0.33 7.99
N ASN A 54 -41.82 -0.07 9.21
CA ASN A 54 -43.18 0.08 9.73
C ASN A 54 -43.22 1.24 10.75
N ALA A 55 -44.04 2.27 10.47
CA ALA A 55 -44.15 3.48 11.29
C ALA A 55 -44.57 3.22 12.74
N GLN A 56 -45.18 2.06 13.04
CA GLN A 56 -45.58 1.67 14.39
C GLN A 56 -44.43 1.17 15.29
N GLN A 57 -43.28 0.76 14.72
CA GLN A 57 -42.12 0.25 15.48
C GLN A 57 -41.09 1.33 15.86
N LEU A 58 -41.28 2.58 15.38
CA LEU A 58 -40.32 3.67 15.58
C LEU A 58 -40.05 4.02 17.05
N THR A 59 -40.93 3.67 17.98
CA THR A 59 -40.78 4.05 19.39
C THR A 59 -39.92 3.08 20.20
N HIS A 60 -39.53 1.92 19.67
CA HIS A 60 -38.85 0.87 20.45
C HIS A 60 -37.46 0.44 19.96
N ASP A 61 -37.14 0.60 18.67
CA ASP A 61 -35.87 0.11 18.10
C ASP A 61 -34.85 1.21 17.74
N LEU A 62 -35.07 2.44 18.23
CA LEU A 62 -34.17 3.56 17.93
C LEU A 62 -33.05 3.65 18.98
N THR A 63 -31.80 3.61 18.50
CA THR A 63 -30.61 3.80 19.34
C THR A 63 -30.67 5.14 20.10
N ALA A 64 -30.06 5.21 21.28
CA ALA A 64 -30.06 6.40 22.14
C ALA A 64 -29.71 7.74 21.45
N PRO A 65 -28.79 7.80 20.45
CA PRO A 65 -28.54 9.02 19.69
C PRO A 65 -29.76 9.48 18.87
N PHE A 66 -30.52 8.53 18.32
CA PHE A 66 -31.67 8.83 17.45
C PHE A 66 -32.88 9.31 18.25
N LEU A 67 -33.08 8.80 19.47
CA LEU A 67 -34.07 9.33 20.42
C LEU A 67 -33.80 10.80 20.81
N SER A 68 -32.53 11.21 20.89
CA SER A 68 -32.14 12.60 21.18
C SER A 68 -32.40 13.57 20.02
N ILE A 69 -32.43 13.06 18.77
CA ILE A 69 -32.72 13.83 17.56
C ILE A 69 -34.25 14.00 17.41
N LEU A 70 -35.02 12.94 17.70
CA LEU A 70 -36.48 12.98 17.58
C LEU A 70 -37.19 13.83 18.64
N SER A 71 -36.57 14.06 19.81
CA SER A 71 -37.20 14.80 20.91
C SER A 71 -37.36 16.32 20.66
N GLN A 72 -36.92 16.84 19.51
CA GLN A 72 -36.81 18.27 19.26
C GLN A 72 -37.75 18.82 18.14
N ALA A 73 -38.51 18.00 17.40
CA ALA A 73 -39.49 18.49 16.42
C ALA A 73 -40.79 17.65 16.36
N PRO A 74 -41.94 18.27 16.03
CA PRO A 74 -43.26 17.60 16.05
C PRO A 74 -43.59 16.75 14.80
N PHE A 75 -42.78 16.79 13.73
CA PHE A 75 -43.04 16.03 12.50
C PHE A 75 -41.76 15.54 11.82
N LEU A 76 -41.86 14.41 11.11
CA LEU A 76 -40.80 13.75 10.35
C LEU A 76 -41.31 13.44 8.93
N TRP A 77 -40.53 13.74 7.89
CA TRP A 77 -40.82 13.27 6.52
C TRP A 77 -39.95 12.05 6.20
N VAL A 78 -40.56 11.04 5.59
CA VAL A 78 -39.95 9.76 5.25
C VAL A 78 -40.15 9.48 3.77
N GLY A 79 -39.04 9.49 3.02
CA GLY A 79 -38.98 8.96 1.66
C GLY A 79 -38.59 7.47 1.71
N HIS A 80 -39.44 6.61 1.17
CA HIS A 80 -39.23 5.16 1.13
C HIS A 80 -39.61 4.59 -0.26
N GLN A 81 -39.34 3.30 -0.47
CA GLN A 81 -39.65 2.62 -1.74
C GLN A 81 -41.14 2.70 -2.12
N ASN A 82 -42.01 2.79 -1.11
CA ASN A 82 -43.46 2.83 -1.31
C ASN A 82 -44.05 4.25 -1.30
N GLY A 83 -43.22 5.31 -1.25
CA GLY A 83 -43.76 6.67 -1.25
C GLY A 83 -43.07 7.74 -0.42
N LEU A 84 -43.78 8.86 -0.30
CA LEU A 84 -43.45 9.97 0.60
C LEU A 84 -44.49 10.05 1.72
N THR A 85 -44.06 9.90 2.97
CA THR A 85 -44.96 9.92 4.13
C THR A 85 -44.50 10.96 5.16
N LYS A 86 -45.44 11.76 5.70
CA LYS A 86 -45.21 12.65 6.84
C LYS A 86 -45.74 11.96 8.10
N ILE A 87 -44.93 11.89 9.15
CA ILE A 87 -45.24 11.29 10.44
C ILE A 87 -45.25 12.41 11.50
N ASN A 88 -46.29 12.48 12.33
CA ASN A 88 -46.30 13.30 13.53
C ASN A 88 -45.59 12.52 14.64
N THR A 89 -44.48 13.05 15.14
CA THR A 89 -43.62 12.37 16.14
C THR A 89 -44.23 12.36 17.54
N VAL A 90 -45.24 13.20 17.78
CA VAL A 90 -45.96 13.32 19.07
C VAL A 90 -47.24 12.47 19.08
N THR A 91 -48.02 12.47 17.99
CA THR A 91 -49.30 11.73 17.93
C THR A 91 -49.19 10.38 17.21
N GLY A 92 -48.11 10.13 16.48
CA GLY A 92 -47.94 8.95 15.63
C GLY A 92 -48.76 8.97 14.33
N GLU A 93 -49.51 10.03 14.07
CA GLU A 93 -50.33 10.13 12.85
C GLU A 93 -49.47 10.24 11.58
N THR A 94 -49.81 9.43 10.58
CA THR A 94 -49.09 9.38 9.29
C THR A 94 -49.97 9.88 8.14
N ARG A 95 -49.40 10.68 7.24
CA ARG A 95 -50.04 11.11 5.99
C ARG A 95 -49.12 10.87 4.79
N THR A 96 -49.52 9.99 3.89
CA THR A 96 -48.80 9.68 2.66
C THR A 96 -49.23 10.62 1.52
N TRP A 97 -48.27 11.15 0.80
CA TRP A 97 -48.44 12.14 -0.28
C TRP A 97 -48.19 11.57 -1.67
N LEU A 98 -47.40 10.51 -1.76
CA LEU A 98 -47.01 9.88 -3.00
C LEU A 98 -46.82 8.39 -2.71
N GLN A 99 -47.18 7.52 -3.65
CA GLN A 99 -47.02 6.06 -3.53
C GLN A 99 -45.96 5.49 -4.49
N THR A 100 -45.10 6.35 -5.05
CA THR A 100 -43.99 5.94 -5.91
C THR A 100 -42.66 6.10 -5.19
N PRO A 101 -41.62 5.32 -5.54
CA PRO A 101 -40.34 5.35 -4.86
C PRO A 101 -39.73 6.74 -4.82
N VAL A 102 -39.32 7.19 -3.63
CA VAL A 102 -38.63 8.46 -3.43
C VAL A 102 -37.15 8.20 -3.26
N THR A 103 -36.33 8.68 -4.21
CA THR A 103 -34.90 8.38 -4.24
C THR A 103 -34.04 9.45 -3.59
N LYS A 104 -34.57 10.68 -3.43
CA LYS A 104 -33.91 11.79 -2.73
C LYS A 104 -34.96 12.84 -2.32
N ILE A 105 -34.80 13.49 -1.17
CA ILE A 105 -35.67 14.56 -0.65
C ILE A 105 -34.82 15.72 -0.11
N SER A 106 -35.32 16.95 -0.22
CA SER A 106 -34.69 18.15 0.32
C SER A 106 -35.73 19.20 0.76
N GLN A 107 -35.40 19.96 1.80
CA GLN A 107 -36.22 21.06 2.31
C GLN A 107 -35.88 22.36 1.56
N THR A 108 -36.89 23.20 1.33
CA THR A 108 -36.75 24.57 0.81
C THR A 108 -37.57 25.54 1.65
N ASN A 109 -37.29 26.84 1.54
CA ASN A 109 -38.05 27.90 2.25
C ASN A 109 -39.56 27.87 1.98
N ASN A 110 -39.98 27.31 0.83
CA ASN A 110 -41.37 27.29 0.40
C ASN A 110 -42.00 25.89 0.41
N GLY A 111 -41.32 24.84 0.91
CA GLY A 111 -41.84 23.46 0.88
C GLY A 111 -40.74 22.41 0.74
N ILE A 112 -41.10 21.20 0.32
CA ILE A 112 -40.12 20.11 0.05
C ILE A 112 -39.99 19.85 -1.44
N ILE A 113 -38.78 19.50 -1.88
CA ILE A 113 -38.50 19.01 -3.23
C ILE A 113 -38.01 17.57 -3.11
N PHE A 114 -38.51 16.67 -3.94
CA PHE A 114 -38.09 15.27 -3.93
C PHE A 114 -38.04 14.69 -5.34
N GLN A 115 -37.24 13.65 -5.52
CA GLN A 115 -37.11 12.92 -6.78
C GLN A 115 -37.89 11.61 -6.73
N SER A 116 -38.69 11.35 -7.77
CA SER A 116 -39.38 10.08 -7.97
C SER A 116 -39.46 9.81 -9.48
N ASN A 117 -39.17 8.58 -9.92
CA ASN A 117 -39.21 8.17 -11.34
C ASN A 117 -38.50 9.15 -12.30
N GLU A 118 -37.27 9.54 -11.98
CA GLU A 118 -36.45 10.47 -12.78
C GLU A 118 -37.02 11.89 -12.97
N ARG A 119 -37.99 12.29 -12.14
CA ARG A 119 -38.54 13.66 -12.13
C ARG A 119 -38.44 14.29 -10.76
N LEU A 120 -38.32 15.62 -10.74
CA LEU A 120 -38.38 16.42 -9.54
C LEU A 120 -39.81 16.89 -9.27
N TYR A 121 -40.25 16.69 -8.05
CA TYR A 121 -41.53 17.12 -7.53
C TYR A 121 -41.31 18.15 -6.44
N GLN A 122 -42.21 19.12 -6.35
CA GLN A 122 -42.25 20.12 -5.29
C GLN A 122 -43.58 20.03 -4.56
N LEU A 123 -43.54 20.04 -3.23
CA LEU A 123 -44.71 20.09 -2.37
C LEU A 123 -44.69 21.38 -1.53
N VAL A 124 -45.59 22.31 -1.86
CA VAL A 124 -45.75 23.60 -1.17
C VAL A 124 -47.16 23.69 -0.59
N ASN A 125 -47.30 23.92 0.72
CA ASN A 125 -48.59 24.15 1.38
C ASN A 125 -49.71 23.19 0.91
N THR A 126 -49.42 21.88 0.83
CA THR A 126 -50.32 20.80 0.35
C THR A 126 -50.50 20.61 -1.15
N THR A 127 -49.85 21.42 -2.00
CA THR A 127 -49.93 21.30 -3.46
C THR A 127 -48.69 20.63 -4.01
N LEU A 128 -48.87 19.51 -4.73
CA LEU A 128 -47.81 18.77 -5.40
C LEU A 128 -47.69 19.22 -6.87
N SER A 129 -46.52 19.66 -7.30
CA SER A 129 -46.22 20.07 -8.68
C SER A 129 -44.96 19.36 -9.21
N VAL A 130 -44.89 19.16 -10.52
CA VAL A 130 -43.70 18.61 -11.22
C VAL A 130 -42.85 19.77 -11.71
N LEU A 131 -41.55 19.73 -11.45
CA LEU A 131 -40.60 20.72 -11.96
C LEU A 131 -40.22 20.40 -13.41
N PRO A 132 -40.19 21.39 -14.32
CA PRO A 132 -39.83 21.19 -15.72
C PRO A 132 -38.30 21.10 -15.88
N ILE A 133 -37.67 20.09 -15.26
CA ILE A 133 -36.23 19.91 -15.20
C ILE A 133 -35.88 18.55 -15.79
N ASP A 134 -34.94 18.53 -16.73
CA ASP A 134 -34.44 17.32 -17.40
C ASP A 134 -33.12 16.94 -16.73
N LEU A 135 -33.15 15.91 -15.87
CA LEU A 135 -32.05 15.51 -15.01
C LEU A 135 -31.21 14.40 -15.67
N LYS A 136 -29.89 14.61 -15.71
CA LYS A 136 -28.93 13.50 -15.85
C LYS A 136 -28.75 12.91 -14.45
N GLN A 137 -29.44 11.83 -14.12
CA GLN A 137 -29.27 11.09 -12.85
C GLN A 137 -29.70 11.89 -11.58
N GLN A 138 -29.18 11.54 -10.40
CA GLN A 138 -29.52 12.16 -9.09
C GLN A 138 -28.72 13.43 -8.74
N LEU A 139 -28.15 14.12 -9.74
CA LEU A 139 -27.21 15.23 -9.58
C LEU A 139 -27.92 16.59 -9.40
N TRP A 140 -28.59 16.77 -8.27
CA TRP A 140 -29.24 18.04 -7.91
C TRP A 140 -29.14 18.38 -6.42
N GLN A 141 -29.17 19.67 -6.11
CA GLN A 141 -29.21 20.21 -4.75
C GLN A 141 -30.13 21.45 -4.69
N THR A 142 -30.71 21.72 -3.53
CA THR A 142 -31.55 22.90 -3.30
C THR A 142 -30.78 24.03 -2.65
N SER A 143 -31.11 25.26 -3.04
CA SER A 143 -30.61 26.48 -2.42
C SER A 143 -31.79 27.44 -2.15
N PRO A 144 -31.60 28.49 -1.33
CA PRO A 144 -32.60 29.56 -1.20
C PRO A 144 -32.98 30.24 -2.53
N LYS A 145 -32.13 30.14 -3.55
CA LYS A 145 -32.31 30.72 -4.90
C LYS A 145 -32.86 29.72 -5.93
N GLY A 146 -33.27 28.51 -5.51
CA GLY A 146 -33.81 27.48 -6.41
C GLY A 146 -32.97 26.19 -6.43
N VAL A 147 -33.19 25.36 -7.45
CA VAL A 147 -32.55 24.03 -7.61
C VAL A 147 -31.35 24.13 -8.53
N VAL A 148 -30.17 23.69 -8.10
CA VAL A 148 -29.00 23.53 -8.98
C VAL A 148 -28.88 22.08 -9.38
N TYR A 149 -28.67 21.81 -10.66
CA TYR A 149 -28.64 20.46 -11.21
C TYR A 149 -27.72 20.33 -12.43
N VAL A 150 -27.34 19.10 -12.77
CA VAL A 150 -26.68 18.77 -14.03
C VAL A 150 -27.71 18.24 -15.02
N SER A 151 -27.76 18.85 -16.20
CA SER A 151 -28.65 18.46 -17.31
C SER A 151 -28.11 17.28 -18.11
N GLU A 152 -28.96 16.62 -18.91
CA GLU A 152 -28.57 15.49 -19.80
C GLU A 152 -27.38 15.82 -20.71
N ASP A 153 -27.25 17.07 -21.17
CA ASP A 153 -26.15 17.55 -22.01
C ASP A 153 -24.88 17.87 -21.21
N ASN A 154 -24.77 17.40 -19.97
CA ASN A 154 -23.64 17.62 -19.06
C ASN A 154 -23.39 19.10 -18.74
N ALA A 155 -24.43 19.92 -18.76
CA ALA A 155 -24.36 21.33 -18.37
C ALA A 155 -24.87 21.55 -16.94
N LEU A 156 -24.16 22.39 -16.19
CA LEU A 156 -24.54 22.86 -14.87
C LEU A 156 -25.59 23.97 -15.01
N MET A 157 -26.76 23.72 -14.41
CA MET A 157 -27.96 24.55 -14.53
C MET A 157 -28.49 24.95 -13.15
N ARG A 158 -29.18 26.09 -13.07
CA ARG A 158 -30.04 26.46 -11.93
C ARG A 158 -31.45 26.68 -12.44
N TRP A 159 -32.43 26.23 -11.68
CA TRP A 159 -33.83 26.52 -11.91
C TRP A 159 -34.39 27.29 -10.72
N ASP A 160 -35.05 28.40 -11.02
CA ASP A 160 -35.72 29.26 -10.05
C ASP A 160 -37.14 29.59 -10.55
N MET A 161 -38.05 29.82 -9.60
CA MET A 161 -39.47 30.10 -9.87
C MET A 161 -39.67 31.43 -10.60
N MET A 162 -38.82 32.43 -10.38
CA MET A 162 -38.97 33.75 -11.02
C MET A 162 -38.24 33.84 -12.36
N SER A 163 -37.08 33.18 -12.47
CA SER A 163 -36.16 33.36 -13.60
C SER A 163 -36.04 32.17 -14.55
N GLY A 164 -36.67 31.03 -14.25
CA GLY A 164 -36.67 29.84 -15.10
C GLY A 164 -35.31 29.10 -15.09
N LYS A 165 -35.02 28.36 -16.18
CA LYS A 165 -33.75 27.64 -16.34
C LYS A 165 -32.62 28.62 -16.70
N GLN A 166 -31.54 28.61 -15.91
CA GLN A 166 -30.32 29.37 -16.13
C GLN A 166 -29.12 28.42 -16.32
N HIS A 167 -28.34 28.64 -17.38
CA HIS A 167 -27.10 27.90 -17.66
C HIS A 167 -25.88 28.60 -17.02
N PHE A 168 -25.01 27.83 -16.38
CA PHE A 168 -23.77 28.34 -15.77
C PHE A 168 -22.53 27.92 -16.54
N ALA A 169 -22.42 26.64 -16.86
CA ALA A 169 -21.22 26.04 -17.44
C ALA A 169 -21.56 24.72 -18.13
N THR A 170 -20.78 24.38 -19.14
CA THR A 170 -20.74 23.00 -19.67
C THR A 170 -19.55 22.29 -19.04
N LEU A 171 -19.78 21.13 -18.43
CA LEU A 171 -18.76 20.42 -17.69
C LEU A 171 -17.86 19.64 -18.66
N PRO A 172 -16.51 19.78 -18.56
CA PRO A 172 -15.58 19.03 -19.41
C PRO A 172 -15.38 17.58 -18.94
N PHE A 173 -16.07 17.15 -17.88
CA PHE A 173 -16.00 15.83 -17.26
C PHE A 173 -17.40 15.39 -16.83
N ASP A 174 -17.61 14.08 -16.65
CA ASP A 174 -18.84 13.54 -16.06
C ASP A 174 -18.79 13.67 -14.53
N ALA A 175 -19.78 14.38 -13.97
CA ALA A 175 -19.92 14.55 -12.53
C ALA A 175 -20.64 13.35 -11.90
N ASP A 176 -20.16 12.93 -10.73
CA ASP A 176 -20.70 11.86 -9.88
C ASP A 176 -21.41 12.42 -8.64
N THR A 177 -20.94 13.55 -8.11
CA THR A 177 -21.52 14.16 -6.90
C THR A 177 -21.67 15.67 -7.08
N LEU A 178 -22.80 16.23 -6.62
CA LEU A 178 -23.07 17.66 -6.57
C LEU A 178 -23.41 18.09 -5.14
N LEU A 179 -22.64 19.06 -4.62
CA LEU A 179 -22.84 19.70 -3.32
C LEU A 179 -22.98 21.21 -3.50
N LEU A 180 -23.74 21.84 -2.61
CA LEU A 180 -23.92 23.30 -2.57
C LEU A 180 -23.49 23.82 -1.19
N HIS A 181 -22.71 24.89 -1.19
CA HIS A 181 -22.46 25.70 0.01
C HIS A 181 -22.63 27.17 -0.33
N GLN A 182 -23.66 27.81 0.21
CA GLN A 182 -24.05 29.17 -0.15
C GLN A 182 -24.30 29.30 -1.67
N ASP A 183 -23.51 30.11 -2.38
CA ASP A 183 -23.59 30.32 -3.84
C ASP A 183 -22.52 29.51 -4.62
N LYS A 184 -21.70 28.69 -3.94
CA LYS A 184 -20.64 27.90 -4.56
C LYS A 184 -21.15 26.49 -4.88
N VAL A 185 -20.89 26.04 -6.10
CA VAL A 185 -21.20 24.67 -6.54
C VAL A 185 -19.94 23.83 -6.46
N ILE A 186 -20.02 22.69 -5.77
CA ILE A 186 -18.91 21.75 -5.68
C ILE A 186 -19.29 20.48 -6.45
N LEU A 187 -18.47 20.09 -7.40
CA LEU A 187 -18.67 18.91 -8.23
C LEU A 187 -17.52 17.92 -8.03
N LYS A 188 -17.85 16.64 -7.87
CA LYS A 188 -16.89 15.54 -7.89
C LYS A 188 -17.03 14.79 -9.20
N SER A 189 -15.94 14.54 -9.93
CA SER A 189 -15.95 13.70 -11.13
C SER A 189 -16.03 12.21 -10.78
N LEU A 190 -16.32 11.37 -11.79
CA LEU A 190 -16.21 9.91 -11.67
C LEU A 190 -14.78 9.43 -11.34
N THR A 191 -13.75 10.22 -11.66
CA THR A 191 -12.34 9.95 -11.33
C THR A 191 -11.97 10.38 -9.90
N GLY A 192 -12.92 10.96 -9.14
CA GLY A 192 -12.72 11.40 -7.75
C GLY A 192 -12.17 12.82 -7.62
N GLU A 193 -12.05 13.58 -8.71
CA GLU A 193 -11.52 14.94 -8.71
C GLU A 193 -12.60 15.95 -8.31
N ILE A 194 -12.24 16.91 -7.46
CA ILE A 194 -13.18 17.89 -6.90
C ILE A 194 -12.97 19.25 -7.56
N PHE A 195 -14.04 19.82 -8.08
CA PHE A 195 -14.08 21.12 -8.74
C PHE A 195 -14.98 22.07 -7.96
N LEU A 196 -14.51 23.29 -7.77
CA LEU A 196 -15.27 24.37 -7.14
C LEU A 196 -15.65 25.39 -8.21
N PHE A 197 -16.95 25.54 -8.41
CA PHE A 197 -17.51 26.53 -9.30
C PHE A 197 -18.04 27.69 -8.46
N ASP A 198 -17.34 28.82 -8.52
CA ASP A 198 -17.80 30.11 -8.01
C ASP A 198 -17.98 31.11 -9.17
N LYS A 199 -18.05 32.42 -8.88
CA LYS A 199 -18.17 33.47 -9.91
C LYS A 199 -17.01 33.47 -10.92
N THR A 200 -15.90 32.82 -10.60
CA THR A 200 -14.78 32.52 -11.48
C THR A 200 -14.79 31.03 -11.80
N LEU A 201 -15.00 30.68 -13.07
CA LEU A 201 -14.98 29.29 -13.52
C LEU A 201 -13.57 28.69 -13.29
N GLN A 202 -13.37 27.98 -12.18
CA GLN A 202 -12.14 27.21 -11.99
C GLN A 202 -12.21 25.95 -12.86
N THR A 203 -11.31 25.86 -13.83
CA THR A 203 -11.25 24.74 -14.79
C THR A 203 -10.33 23.61 -14.33
N GLN A 204 -9.62 23.78 -13.21
CA GLN A 204 -8.70 22.80 -12.64
C GLN A 204 -9.27 22.20 -11.35
N PRO A 205 -9.07 20.90 -11.09
CA PRO A 205 -9.51 20.27 -9.86
C PRO A 205 -8.71 20.78 -8.67
N LEU A 206 -9.39 21.00 -7.54
CA LEU A 206 -8.77 21.43 -6.28
C LEU A 206 -7.93 20.29 -5.69
N PHE A 207 -8.53 19.11 -5.54
CA PHE A 207 -7.89 17.89 -5.04
C PHE A 207 -8.78 16.68 -5.38
N SER A 208 -8.26 15.46 -5.20
CA SER A 208 -9.04 14.23 -5.37
C SER A 208 -9.47 13.66 -4.02
N ALA A 209 -10.74 13.28 -3.87
CA ALA A 209 -11.21 12.54 -2.70
C ALA A 209 -12.36 11.58 -3.05
N ASP A 210 -12.42 10.46 -2.33
CA ASP A 210 -13.41 9.42 -2.55
C ASP A 210 -14.78 9.81 -1.94
N ASN A 211 -14.76 10.39 -0.74
CA ASN A 211 -15.92 10.85 0.02
C ASN A 211 -15.83 12.33 0.34
N LEU A 212 -16.94 13.07 0.24
CA LEU A 212 -16.97 14.53 0.39
C LEU A 212 -18.23 15.01 1.10
N VAL A 213 -18.06 15.81 2.14
CA VAL A 213 -19.15 16.49 2.85
C VAL A 213 -18.77 17.94 3.15
N VAL A 214 -19.76 18.83 3.26
CA VAL A 214 -19.54 20.23 3.66
C VAL A 214 -19.93 20.40 5.13
N PHE A 215 -19.04 20.99 5.93
CA PHE A 215 -19.31 21.36 7.34
C PHE A 215 -18.63 22.70 7.66
N ASP A 216 -19.38 23.66 8.21
CA ASP A 216 -18.87 24.97 8.65
C ASP A 216 -17.93 25.67 7.66
N SER A 217 -18.37 25.79 6.39
CA SER A 217 -17.58 26.34 5.29
C SER A 217 -16.27 25.60 4.97
N LYS A 218 -16.14 24.34 5.40
CA LYS A 218 -15.04 23.45 5.06
C LYS A 218 -15.57 22.24 4.29
N LEU A 219 -14.86 21.88 3.22
CA LEU A 219 -14.98 20.60 2.55
C LEU A 219 -14.22 19.56 3.37
N VAL A 220 -14.93 18.60 3.91
CA VAL A 220 -14.37 17.53 4.71
C VAL A 220 -14.43 16.24 3.90
N SER A 221 -13.28 15.59 3.77
CA SER A 221 -13.14 14.26 3.18
C SER A 221 -12.35 13.37 4.12
N PHE A 222 -12.43 12.06 3.94
CA PHE A 222 -11.61 11.13 4.69
C PHE A 222 -10.98 10.08 3.78
N LYS A 223 -9.82 9.58 4.20
CA LYS A 223 -9.14 8.46 3.56
C LYS A 223 -8.34 7.68 4.61
N GLY A 224 -8.67 6.40 4.78
CA GLY A 224 -8.12 5.61 5.89
C GLY A 224 -8.46 6.26 7.23
N SER A 225 -7.45 6.52 8.07
CA SER A 225 -7.61 7.19 9.37
C SER A 225 -7.47 8.71 9.33
N PHE A 226 -7.43 9.31 8.13
CA PHE A 226 -7.20 10.75 7.98
C PHE A 226 -8.48 11.46 7.55
N ILE A 227 -8.70 12.64 8.11
CA ILE A 227 -9.71 13.61 7.70
C ILE A 227 -9.00 14.80 7.07
N ASN A 228 -9.28 15.07 5.80
CA ASN A 228 -8.84 16.28 5.13
C ASN A 228 -9.97 17.31 5.19
N SER A 229 -9.63 18.53 5.56
CA SER A 229 -10.55 19.66 5.67
C SER A 229 -10.02 20.82 4.84
N TYR A 230 -10.70 21.16 3.76
CA TYR A 230 -10.39 22.31 2.92
C TYR A 230 -11.36 23.46 3.20
N ASN A 231 -10.85 24.59 3.68
CA ASN A 231 -11.67 25.76 3.99
C ASN A 231 -12.06 26.50 2.70
N LEU A 232 -13.36 26.56 2.40
CA LEU A 232 -13.90 27.18 1.18
C LEU A 232 -13.72 28.71 1.16
N ASN A 233 -13.48 29.35 2.31
CA ASN A 233 -13.31 30.81 2.42
C ASN A 233 -11.85 31.22 2.36
N THR A 234 -10.97 30.52 3.09
CA THR A 234 -9.54 30.85 3.15
C THR A 234 -8.67 30.06 2.16
N GLN A 235 -9.24 29.07 1.47
CA GLN A 235 -8.52 28.14 0.59
C GLN A 235 -7.37 27.40 1.29
N THR A 236 -7.46 27.22 2.60
CA THR A 236 -6.46 26.50 3.40
C THR A 236 -6.91 25.07 3.63
N GLN A 237 -5.97 24.12 3.48
CA GLN A 237 -6.21 22.71 3.72
C GLN A 237 -5.57 22.28 5.03
N TYR A 238 -6.30 21.49 5.81
CA TYR A 238 -5.81 20.85 7.03
C TYR A 238 -6.01 19.36 6.90
N GLN A 239 -5.02 18.57 7.30
CA GLN A 239 -5.19 17.15 7.48
C GLN A 239 -5.14 16.83 8.96
N TYR A 240 -6.10 16.03 9.41
CA TYR A 240 -6.24 15.58 10.77
C TYR A 240 -6.13 14.06 10.80
N GLN A 241 -5.26 13.53 11.65
CA GLN A 241 -5.18 12.10 11.89
C GLN A 241 -6.11 11.72 13.05
N VAL A 242 -7.06 10.82 12.81
CA VAL A 242 -8.07 10.43 13.80
C VAL A 242 -7.78 9.05 14.34
N ASN A 243 -7.12 9.01 15.50
CA ASN A 243 -6.95 7.83 16.36
C ASN A 243 -6.44 6.54 15.65
N ASN A 244 -5.79 6.66 14.49
CA ASN A 244 -5.23 5.57 13.66
C ASN A 244 -6.19 4.44 13.28
N LEU A 245 -7.50 4.62 13.47
CA LEU A 245 -8.51 3.69 13.03
C LEU A 245 -9.05 4.14 11.66
N PRO A 246 -9.23 3.22 10.69
CA PRO A 246 -9.85 3.57 9.43
C PRO A 246 -11.26 4.10 9.68
N ILE A 247 -11.61 5.19 8.99
CA ILE A 247 -12.95 5.75 8.97
C ILE A 247 -13.72 4.96 7.91
N ASP A 248 -14.77 4.26 8.34
CA ASP A 248 -15.62 3.46 7.46
C ASP A 248 -16.65 4.34 6.74
N ASP A 249 -17.21 5.32 7.47
CA ASP A 249 -18.19 6.27 6.95
C ASP A 249 -18.13 7.60 7.73
N LEU A 250 -18.59 8.68 7.10
CA LEU A 250 -18.62 10.03 7.68
C LEU A 250 -19.98 10.67 7.44
N LYS A 251 -20.63 11.08 8.53
CA LYS A 251 -21.92 11.81 8.51
C LYS A 251 -21.77 13.17 9.16
N VAL A 252 -22.51 14.15 8.65
CA VAL A 252 -22.49 15.51 9.18
C VAL A 252 -23.91 15.89 9.60
N SER A 253 -24.03 16.47 10.80
CA SER A 253 -25.21 17.21 11.25
C SER A 253 -24.89 18.69 11.37
N ASN A 254 -25.92 19.55 11.46
CA ASN A 254 -25.78 21.00 11.62
C ASN A 254 -24.84 21.47 12.75
N GLN A 255 -24.51 20.62 13.73
CA GLN A 255 -23.66 20.98 14.86
C GLN A 255 -22.42 20.09 15.01
N SER A 256 -22.26 19.03 14.23
CA SER A 256 -21.23 18.01 14.51
C SER A 256 -20.91 17.12 13.31
N ILE A 257 -19.63 16.72 13.20
CA ILE A 257 -19.21 15.63 12.32
C ILE A 257 -19.26 14.34 13.13
N TRP A 258 -19.74 13.25 12.52
CA TRP A 258 -19.82 11.91 13.09
C TRP A 258 -19.04 10.95 12.20
N LEU A 259 -18.23 10.11 12.81
CA LEU A 259 -17.39 9.12 12.14
C LEU A 259 -17.86 7.73 12.54
N SER A 260 -18.01 6.85 11.55
CA SER A 260 -18.17 5.42 11.77
C SER A 260 -16.78 4.78 11.75
N GLN A 261 -16.42 4.12 12.84
CA GLN A 261 -15.21 3.30 12.93
C GLN A 261 -15.60 1.98 13.57
N LEU A 262 -15.31 0.86 12.90
CA LEU A 262 -15.66 -0.49 13.34
C LEU A 262 -17.17 -0.64 13.62
N GLY A 263 -18.01 0.00 12.81
CA GLY A 263 -19.47 -0.01 12.96
C GLY A 263 -20.05 0.82 14.11
N GLN A 264 -19.22 1.59 14.84
CA GLN A 264 -19.68 2.51 15.89
C GLN A 264 -19.58 3.98 15.44
N TRP A 265 -20.68 4.72 15.61
CA TRP A 265 -20.73 6.17 15.36
C TRP A 265 -20.20 6.98 16.54
N ARG A 266 -19.21 7.84 16.29
CA ARG A 266 -18.61 8.74 17.28
C ARG A 266 -18.62 10.18 16.78
N LYS A 267 -18.92 11.11 17.69
CA LYS A 267 -18.87 12.55 17.40
C LYS A 267 -17.40 13.01 17.34
N PHE A 268 -17.02 13.58 16.20
CA PHE A 268 -15.71 14.15 15.97
C PHE A 268 -15.63 15.56 16.58
N GLN A 269 -14.69 15.74 17.51
CA GLN A 269 -14.37 17.00 18.18
C GLN A 269 -12.98 17.47 17.69
N PRO A 270 -12.89 18.55 16.91
CA PRO A 270 -11.63 18.99 16.31
C PRO A 270 -10.54 19.41 17.32
N THR A 271 -10.88 19.59 18.59
CA THR A 271 -10.03 20.16 19.64
C THR A 271 -8.95 19.22 20.20
N GLN A 272 -8.91 17.94 19.80
CA GLN A 272 -7.94 16.95 20.29
C GLN A 272 -7.00 16.38 19.22
N LEU A 273 -6.77 17.12 18.13
CA LEU A 273 -6.00 16.63 16.99
C LEU A 273 -4.62 17.28 16.93
N ASN A 274 -3.59 16.46 16.77
CA ASN A 274 -2.27 16.93 16.37
C ASN A 274 -2.37 17.48 14.95
N LEU A 275 -2.15 18.79 14.81
CA LEU A 275 -1.94 19.42 13.51
C LEU A 275 -0.62 18.87 12.95
N GLN A 276 -0.69 18.00 11.94
CA GLN A 276 0.44 17.87 11.03
C GLN A 276 0.34 18.99 10.01
N THR A 277 1.25 19.94 10.12
CA THR A 277 1.44 21.05 9.19
C THR A 277 1.56 20.53 7.76
N ASP A 278 0.61 20.96 6.93
CA ASP A 278 0.82 21.55 5.62
C ASP A 278 1.63 20.72 4.60
N ILE A 279 1.01 19.64 4.09
CA ILE A 279 1.51 18.88 2.94
C ILE A 279 1.67 19.76 1.67
N GLU A 280 1.02 20.93 1.62
CA GLU A 280 1.10 21.86 0.49
C GLU A 280 2.14 22.99 0.64
N ASN A 281 2.78 23.13 1.80
CA ASN A 281 3.80 24.17 2.04
C ASN A 281 5.23 23.65 2.13
N SER A 282 5.51 22.40 1.74
CA SER A 282 6.89 21.96 1.51
C SER A 282 7.52 22.82 0.40
N GLU A 283 8.72 23.34 0.63
CA GLU A 283 9.46 24.09 -0.39
C GLU A 283 9.61 23.26 -1.68
N GLU A 284 9.73 21.95 -1.55
CA GLU A 284 9.81 20.97 -2.64
C GLU A 284 8.58 20.99 -3.58
N LEU A 285 7.36 21.10 -3.04
CA LEU A 285 6.14 21.16 -3.87
C LEU A 285 6.01 22.50 -4.60
N LYS A 286 6.42 23.60 -3.96
CA LYS A 286 6.45 24.93 -4.58
C LYS A 286 7.50 24.99 -5.70
N LEU A 287 8.70 24.45 -5.46
CA LEU A 287 9.76 24.32 -6.47
C LEU A 287 9.29 23.46 -7.65
N TYR A 288 8.56 22.38 -7.39
CA TYR A 288 7.96 21.54 -8.43
C TYR A 288 6.89 22.28 -9.26
N GLN A 289 5.97 23.01 -8.63
CA GLN A 289 4.94 23.77 -9.33
C GLN A 289 5.54 24.91 -10.19
N ILE A 290 6.56 25.60 -9.67
CA ILE A 290 7.30 26.64 -10.39
C ILE A 290 8.03 26.03 -11.59
N GLY A 291 8.76 24.94 -11.37
CA GLY A 291 9.47 24.22 -12.43
C GLY A 291 8.54 23.70 -13.52
N MET A 292 7.40 23.13 -13.15
CA MET A 292 6.42 22.60 -14.11
C MET A 292 5.81 23.70 -14.99
N ARG A 293 5.50 24.88 -14.41
CA ARG A 293 5.00 26.03 -15.19
C ARG A 293 6.06 26.54 -16.17
N ALA A 294 7.31 26.68 -15.72
CA ALA A 294 8.41 27.12 -16.57
C ALA A 294 8.66 26.15 -17.73
N PHE A 295 8.63 24.84 -17.46
CA PHE A 295 8.80 23.82 -18.48
C PHE A 295 7.65 23.78 -19.48
N GLN A 296 6.38 23.86 -19.02
CA GLN A 296 5.23 23.92 -19.92
C GLN A 296 5.27 25.16 -20.84
N GLN A 297 5.76 26.29 -20.34
CA GLN A 297 5.94 27.49 -21.14
C GLN A 297 7.06 27.32 -22.19
N PHE A 298 8.17 26.67 -21.81
CA PHE A 298 9.26 26.35 -22.73
C PHE A 298 8.84 25.33 -23.80
N ALA A 299 8.15 24.26 -23.43
CA ALA A 299 7.68 23.24 -24.37
C ALA A 299 6.64 23.78 -25.36
N LYS A 300 5.93 24.86 -25.02
CA LYS A 300 5.06 25.59 -25.97
C LYS A 300 5.84 26.44 -26.97
N SER A 301 7.03 26.93 -26.63
CA SER A 301 7.83 27.80 -27.50
C SER A 301 8.84 27.01 -28.35
N GLN A 302 9.36 25.90 -27.85
CA GLN A 302 10.22 24.98 -28.58
C GLN A 302 9.75 23.54 -28.38
N PRO A 303 9.45 22.79 -29.46
CA PRO A 303 9.05 21.40 -29.35
C PRO A 303 10.20 20.59 -28.72
N VAL A 304 9.86 19.87 -27.64
CA VAL A 304 10.80 19.06 -26.87
C VAL A 304 10.76 17.64 -27.40
N ASN A 305 11.91 17.13 -27.83
CA ASN A 305 12.06 15.78 -28.39
C ASN A 305 12.36 14.73 -27.34
N ALA A 306 13.14 15.06 -26.32
CA ALA A 306 13.49 14.15 -25.24
C ALA A 306 13.80 14.92 -23.96
N VAL A 307 13.53 14.30 -22.80
CA VAL A 307 13.89 14.85 -21.50
C VAL A 307 14.45 13.75 -20.61
N ARG A 308 15.48 14.07 -19.83
CA ARG A 308 16.08 13.14 -18.87
C ARG A 308 16.47 13.86 -17.59
N TYR A 309 16.14 13.28 -16.44
CA TYR A 309 16.63 13.76 -15.15
C TYR A 309 18.14 13.52 -15.01
N ILE A 310 18.83 14.46 -14.36
CA ILE A 310 20.27 14.39 -14.08
C ILE A 310 20.44 14.20 -12.57
N ASP A 311 20.39 15.29 -11.82
CA ASP A 311 20.62 15.35 -10.37
C ASP A 311 20.08 16.67 -9.81
N GLY A 312 19.87 16.76 -8.49
CA GLY A 312 19.65 18.03 -7.78
C GLY A 312 18.56 18.94 -8.37
N GLY A 313 17.48 18.36 -8.92
CA GLY A 313 16.42 19.13 -9.57
C GLY A 313 16.84 19.73 -10.92
N ARG A 314 17.74 19.07 -11.65
CA ARG A 314 18.15 19.42 -13.03
C ARG A 314 17.71 18.35 -14.03
N TRP A 315 17.32 18.80 -15.23
CA TRP A 315 16.93 17.94 -16.35
C TRP A 315 17.65 18.35 -17.63
N ALA A 316 18.11 17.39 -18.42
CA ALA A 316 18.50 17.62 -19.81
C ALA A 316 17.24 17.61 -20.68
N VAL A 317 17.07 18.63 -21.52
CA VAL A 317 15.90 18.86 -22.38
C VAL A 317 16.40 19.05 -23.80
N ALA A 318 16.13 18.09 -24.67
CA ALA A 318 16.48 18.17 -26.08
C ALA A 318 15.32 18.77 -26.89
N THR A 319 15.61 19.78 -27.69
CA THR A 319 14.72 20.30 -28.74
C THR A 319 15.19 19.83 -30.11
N GLU A 320 14.53 20.27 -31.18
CA GLU A 320 14.96 19.95 -32.55
C GLU A 320 16.39 20.44 -32.87
N GLN A 321 16.85 21.52 -32.22
CA GLN A 321 18.09 22.19 -32.57
C GLN A 321 19.17 22.10 -31.48
N GLN A 322 18.78 22.06 -30.20
CA GLN A 322 19.69 22.25 -29.08
C GLN A 322 19.26 21.44 -27.85
N ILE A 323 20.23 21.06 -27.02
CA ILE A 323 19.99 20.47 -25.71
C ILE A 323 20.19 21.55 -24.64
N PHE A 324 19.27 21.63 -23.68
CA PHE A 324 19.28 22.55 -22.55
C PHE A 324 19.41 21.78 -21.23
N ILE A 325 20.05 22.37 -20.22
CA ILE A 325 19.91 21.95 -18.83
C ILE A 325 18.88 22.85 -18.15
N PHE A 326 17.75 22.28 -17.77
CA PHE A 326 16.67 22.90 -17.02
C PHE A 326 16.91 22.75 -15.53
N SER A 327 16.85 23.84 -14.77
CA SER A 327 16.86 23.81 -13.30
C SER A 327 15.45 24.08 -12.78
N GLY A 328 14.85 23.09 -12.12
CA GLY A 328 13.49 23.21 -11.58
C GLY A 328 13.40 24.24 -10.45
N GLU A 329 14.46 24.36 -9.64
CA GLU A 329 14.53 25.36 -8.57
C GLU A 329 14.52 26.79 -9.09
N LYS A 330 15.25 27.03 -10.19
CA LYS A 330 15.39 28.36 -10.80
C LYS A 330 14.36 28.63 -11.90
N GLY A 331 13.62 27.59 -12.32
CA GLY A 331 12.71 27.64 -13.47
C GLY A 331 13.39 28.07 -14.77
N SER A 332 14.70 27.82 -14.93
CA SER A 332 15.51 28.37 -16.02
C SER A 332 16.12 27.30 -16.91
N PHE A 333 16.22 27.60 -18.21
CA PHE A 333 16.82 26.75 -19.23
C PHE A 333 18.19 27.32 -19.60
N THR A 334 19.24 26.50 -19.44
CA THR A 334 20.61 26.87 -19.81
C THR A 334 21.04 26.08 -21.04
N PRO A 335 21.54 26.74 -22.11
CA PRO A 335 21.99 26.02 -23.29
C PRO A 335 23.18 25.10 -22.96
N PHE A 336 23.08 23.82 -23.32
CA PHE A 336 24.12 22.82 -23.10
C PHE A 336 24.97 22.65 -24.37
N ILE A 337 24.39 22.04 -25.41
CA ILE A 337 25.08 21.71 -26.68
C ILE A 337 24.11 21.88 -27.86
N ASP A 338 24.60 22.46 -28.94
CA ASP A 338 23.90 22.52 -30.23
C ASP A 338 23.96 21.14 -30.90
N LYS A 339 22.84 20.43 -30.87
CA LYS A 339 22.75 19.06 -31.37
C LYS A 339 21.38 18.83 -31.99
N GLN A 340 21.36 18.86 -33.33
CA GLN A 340 20.14 18.67 -34.11
C GLN A 340 19.68 17.21 -34.09
N ASN A 341 18.36 17.01 -34.22
CA ASN A 341 17.74 15.69 -34.36
C ASN A 341 18.01 14.72 -33.20
N THR A 342 18.12 15.24 -31.98
CA THR A 342 18.22 14.40 -30.78
C THR A 342 16.90 13.66 -30.58
N GLN A 343 16.96 12.33 -30.54
CA GLN A 343 15.80 11.45 -30.40
C GLN A 343 15.62 10.89 -28.98
N ALA A 344 16.70 10.73 -28.21
CA ALA A 344 16.64 10.27 -26.83
C ALA A 344 17.83 10.80 -26.02
N LEU A 345 17.62 10.90 -24.70
CA LEU A 345 18.62 11.30 -23.73
C LEU A 345 18.71 10.24 -22.63
N TYR A 346 19.92 9.87 -22.24
CA TYR A 346 20.18 8.98 -21.10
C TYR A 346 21.18 9.61 -20.16
N PHE A 347 21.10 9.24 -18.89
CA PHE A 347 22.00 9.73 -17.85
C PHE A 347 22.46 8.53 -17.02
N THR A 348 23.76 8.43 -16.80
CA THR A 348 24.42 7.35 -16.08
C THR A 348 25.04 7.87 -14.77
N HIS A 349 25.33 6.97 -13.83
CA HIS A 349 25.75 7.35 -12.48
C HIS A 349 27.16 7.98 -12.44
N ASP A 350 27.93 7.81 -13.52
CA ASP A 350 29.21 8.48 -13.78
C ASP A 350 29.10 9.99 -14.08
N GLY A 351 27.89 10.56 -14.10
CA GLY A 351 27.68 11.99 -14.34
C GLY A 351 27.67 12.40 -15.81
N ASN A 352 27.67 11.45 -16.75
CA ASN A 352 27.71 11.73 -18.18
C ASN A 352 26.31 11.75 -18.83
N LEU A 353 26.12 12.68 -19.77
CA LEU A 353 24.92 12.77 -20.59
C LEU A 353 25.12 12.03 -21.91
N TRP A 354 24.26 11.06 -22.17
CA TRP A 354 24.25 10.29 -23.41
C TRP A 354 23.15 10.79 -24.33
N VAL A 355 23.51 11.06 -25.57
CA VAL A 355 22.64 11.68 -26.57
C VAL A 355 22.54 10.74 -27.76
N ARG A 356 21.31 10.33 -28.07
CA ARG A 356 21.01 9.53 -29.26
C ARG A 356 20.45 10.43 -30.35
N ASP A 357 21.13 10.46 -31.50
CA ASP A 357 20.66 11.13 -32.71
C ASP A 357 20.38 10.10 -33.82
N ASN A 358 20.02 10.57 -35.02
CA ASN A 358 19.76 9.70 -36.17
C ASN A 358 20.97 8.87 -36.63
N SER A 359 22.17 9.24 -36.18
CA SER A 359 23.45 8.74 -36.68
C SER A 359 24.27 7.98 -35.63
N GLY A 360 23.72 7.77 -34.43
CA GLY A 360 24.34 6.98 -33.37
C GLY A 360 24.18 7.58 -31.97
N LEU A 361 25.01 7.10 -31.05
CA LEU A 361 25.01 7.45 -29.64
C LEU A 361 26.30 8.21 -29.30
N SER A 362 26.16 9.39 -28.71
CA SER A 362 27.28 10.24 -28.29
C SER A 362 27.26 10.42 -26.76
N GLN A 363 28.41 10.30 -26.11
CA GLN A 363 28.60 10.51 -24.67
C GLN A 363 29.24 11.88 -24.42
N PHE A 364 28.64 12.70 -23.57
CA PHE A 364 29.14 14.02 -23.21
C PHE A 364 29.36 14.15 -21.71
N ASP A 365 30.45 14.79 -21.32
CA ASP A 365 30.70 15.19 -19.94
C ASP A 365 29.92 16.47 -19.62
N ILE A 366 29.09 16.46 -18.57
CA ILE A 366 28.22 17.60 -18.23
C ILE A 366 29.02 18.79 -17.70
N GLY A 367 30.13 18.55 -17.00
CA GLY A 367 30.95 19.60 -16.41
C GLY A 367 31.73 20.41 -17.46
N SER A 368 32.40 19.72 -18.37
CA SER A 368 33.27 20.28 -19.41
C SER A 368 32.57 20.52 -20.75
N LYS A 369 31.37 19.95 -20.97
CA LYS A 369 30.63 19.93 -22.24
C LYS A 369 31.37 19.26 -23.40
N THR A 370 32.38 18.43 -23.11
CA THR A 370 33.20 17.77 -24.14
C THR A 370 32.57 16.45 -24.58
N LEU A 371 32.72 16.12 -25.86
CA LEU A 371 32.37 14.80 -26.40
C LEU A 371 33.45 13.80 -25.97
N LEU A 372 33.06 12.77 -25.22
CA LEU A 372 33.96 11.71 -24.76
C LEU A 372 34.07 10.60 -25.81
N HIS A 373 32.94 10.01 -26.18
CA HIS A 373 32.88 8.85 -27.07
C HIS A 373 31.67 8.91 -28.01
N ARG A 374 31.77 8.28 -29.17
CA ARG A 374 30.68 8.12 -30.14
C ARG A 374 30.61 6.68 -30.63
N TYR A 375 29.40 6.14 -30.68
CA TYR A 375 29.11 4.76 -31.08
C TYR A 375 28.06 4.76 -32.20
N ASP A 376 28.36 4.14 -33.32
CA ASP A 376 27.46 4.07 -34.49
C ASP A 376 26.47 2.90 -34.35
N ILE A 377 25.61 2.97 -33.34
CA ILE A 377 24.54 1.98 -33.07
C ILE A 377 23.19 2.66 -33.25
N GLU A 378 22.39 2.15 -34.18
CA GLU A 378 21.04 2.64 -34.43
C GLU A 378 20.02 2.07 -33.44
N SER A 379 18.94 2.83 -33.20
CA SER A 379 17.75 2.37 -32.46
C SER A 379 18.02 1.83 -31.04
N ILE A 380 18.88 2.52 -30.28
CA ILE A 380 19.04 2.26 -28.85
C ILE A 380 17.78 2.70 -28.10
N HIS A 381 17.24 1.81 -27.26
CA HIS A 381 16.07 2.05 -26.42
C HIS A 381 16.46 2.48 -25.01
N SER A 382 17.48 1.84 -24.41
CA SER A 382 17.92 2.10 -23.05
C SER A 382 19.41 1.83 -22.86
N ILE A 383 20.00 2.43 -21.82
CA ILE A 383 21.41 2.30 -21.44
C ILE A 383 21.51 2.17 -19.93
N THR A 384 22.34 1.24 -19.46
CA THR A 384 22.65 1.07 -18.04
C THR A 384 24.16 0.91 -17.85
N GLN A 385 24.69 1.35 -16.71
CA GLN A 385 26.11 1.26 -16.38
C GLN A 385 26.41 -0.10 -15.73
N LEU A 386 27.48 -0.76 -16.17
CA LEU A 386 27.92 -2.05 -15.63
C LEU A 386 29.06 -1.89 -14.60
N SER A 387 30.00 -1.00 -14.90
CA SER A 387 31.13 -0.62 -14.05
C SER A 387 31.70 0.72 -14.53
N ASP A 388 32.79 1.19 -13.92
CA ASP A 388 33.55 2.33 -14.45
C ASP A 388 33.93 2.09 -15.92
N ASN A 389 33.49 3.00 -16.81
CA ASN A 389 33.71 2.96 -18.26
C ASN A 389 33.15 1.75 -19.04
N GLN A 390 32.24 0.96 -18.47
CA GLN A 390 31.52 -0.11 -19.17
C GLN A 390 30.01 0.09 -19.09
N PHE A 391 29.34 0.05 -20.24
CA PHE A 391 27.90 0.28 -20.35
C PHE A 391 27.22 -0.81 -21.18
N ILE A 392 25.97 -1.10 -20.88
CA ILE A 392 25.12 -1.97 -21.69
C ILE A 392 24.03 -1.12 -22.34
N ALA A 393 23.96 -1.15 -23.66
CA ALA A 393 22.90 -0.54 -24.43
C ALA A 393 21.98 -1.61 -25.03
N SER A 394 20.67 -1.40 -24.96
CA SER A 394 19.67 -2.28 -25.59
C SER A 394 19.16 -1.68 -26.90
N THR A 395 19.14 -2.46 -27.97
CA THR A 395 18.29 -2.20 -29.15
C THR A 395 17.10 -3.15 -29.14
N THR A 396 16.23 -3.08 -30.16
CA THR A 396 15.01 -3.89 -30.25
C THR A 396 15.25 -5.39 -30.03
N ASN A 397 16.39 -5.93 -30.44
CA ASN A 397 16.68 -7.38 -30.38
C ASN A 397 18.15 -7.71 -30.06
N ALA A 398 18.94 -6.74 -29.58
CA ALA A 398 20.34 -6.97 -29.22
C ALA A 398 20.74 -6.18 -27.97
N LEU A 399 21.69 -6.72 -27.21
CA LEU A 399 22.41 -6.01 -26.17
C LEU A 399 23.84 -5.73 -26.67
N TRP A 400 24.33 -4.52 -26.43
CA TRP A 400 25.66 -4.06 -26.82
C TRP A 400 26.43 -3.67 -25.57
N LEU A 401 27.63 -4.22 -25.41
CA LEU A 401 28.61 -3.77 -24.43
C LEU A 401 29.42 -2.62 -25.04
N LEU A 402 29.41 -1.47 -24.38
CA LEU A 402 30.15 -0.27 -24.75
C LEU A 402 31.32 -0.11 -23.79
N GLU A 403 32.54 -0.08 -24.32
CA GLU A 403 33.77 0.06 -23.53
C GLU A 403 34.83 0.80 -24.34
N GLN A 404 35.36 1.90 -23.79
CA GLN A 404 36.47 2.68 -24.36
C GLN A 404 36.30 3.04 -25.86
N GLY A 405 35.09 3.43 -26.27
CA GLY A 405 34.80 3.79 -27.67
C GLY A 405 34.59 2.61 -28.62
N SER A 406 34.60 1.37 -28.11
CA SER A 406 34.24 0.16 -28.86
C SER A 406 32.86 -0.37 -28.46
N ALA A 407 32.12 -0.90 -29.44
CA ALA A 407 30.81 -1.51 -29.23
C ALA A 407 30.85 -2.98 -29.62
N GLN A 408 30.58 -3.87 -28.66
CA GLN A 408 30.52 -5.32 -28.88
C GLN A 408 29.09 -5.83 -28.70
N LYS A 409 28.54 -6.47 -29.72
CA LYS A 409 27.24 -7.15 -29.63
C LYS A 409 27.36 -8.40 -28.75
N LEU A 410 26.55 -8.50 -27.70
CA LEU A 410 26.48 -9.66 -26.83
C LEU A 410 25.66 -10.78 -27.48
N SER A 411 26.13 -12.02 -27.32
CA SER A 411 25.40 -13.20 -27.77
C SER A 411 24.27 -13.51 -26.78
N LEU A 412 23.04 -13.59 -27.27
CA LEU A 412 21.85 -13.84 -26.46
C LEU A 412 21.39 -15.29 -26.65
N PRO A 413 20.91 -15.96 -25.58
CA PRO A 413 20.47 -17.35 -25.65
C PRO A 413 19.11 -17.55 -26.36
N PHE A 414 18.47 -16.48 -26.83
CA PHE A 414 17.17 -16.48 -27.51
C PHE A 414 17.21 -15.70 -28.82
N LYS A 415 16.40 -16.12 -29.79
CA LYS A 415 16.42 -15.60 -31.17
C LYS A 415 15.35 -14.53 -31.47
N SER A 416 14.28 -14.42 -30.69
CA SER A 416 13.14 -13.53 -31.01
C SER A 416 12.46 -13.00 -29.76
N LEU A 417 13.01 -11.94 -29.16
CA LEU A 417 12.38 -11.16 -28.10
C LEU A 417 12.58 -9.68 -28.40
N THR A 418 11.51 -8.89 -28.25
CA THR A 418 11.56 -7.44 -28.39
C THR A 418 11.88 -6.78 -27.05
N PHE A 419 12.96 -6.00 -26.98
CA PHE A 419 13.41 -5.34 -25.75
C PHE A 419 12.83 -3.93 -25.63
N HIS A 420 12.43 -3.58 -24.42
CA HIS A 420 11.91 -2.25 -24.10
C HIS A 420 12.88 -1.46 -23.22
N ASP A 421 13.44 -2.10 -22.19
CA ASP A 421 14.34 -1.43 -21.24
C ASP A 421 15.32 -2.41 -20.60
N VAL A 422 16.46 -1.92 -20.14
CA VAL A 422 17.52 -2.71 -19.48
C VAL A 422 18.02 -1.99 -18.23
N LEU A 423 18.15 -2.75 -17.14
CA LEU A 423 18.64 -2.25 -15.86
C LEU A 423 19.67 -3.22 -15.29
N TYR A 424 20.86 -2.73 -14.95
CA TYR A 424 21.88 -3.52 -14.27
C TYR A 424 21.73 -3.42 -12.75
N THR A 425 22.03 -4.52 -12.06
CA THR A 425 22.04 -4.58 -10.59
C THR A 425 23.38 -5.15 -10.11
N GLU A 426 24.17 -4.31 -9.43
CA GLU A 426 25.49 -4.68 -8.89
C GLU A 426 25.41 -5.82 -7.88
N TYR A 427 24.35 -5.85 -7.06
CA TYR A 427 24.19 -6.80 -5.96
C TYR A 427 24.26 -8.28 -6.39
N ASN A 428 23.83 -8.61 -7.61
CA ASN A 428 23.80 -9.98 -8.13
C ASN A 428 24.46 -10.14 -9.51
N ASN A 429 25.20 -9.14 -9.99
CA ASN A 429 25.78 -9.10 -11.34
C ASN A 429 24.75 -9.53 -12.43
N THR A 430 23.53 -9.01 -12.30
CA THR A 430 22.37 -9.43 -13.09
C THR A 430 21.85 -8.26 -13.90
N LEU A 431 21.71 -8.48 -15.22
CA LEU A 431 21.02 -7.59 -16.13
C LEU A 431 19.54 -7.95 -16.19
N LEU A 432 18.68 -6.99 -15.92
CA LEU A 432 17.25 -7.14 -16.02
C LEU A 432 16.76 -6.51 -17.31
N LEU A 433 15.97 -7.26 -18.07
CA LEU A 433 15.54 -6.91 -19.40
C LEU A 433 14.02 -6.95 -19.44
N SER A 434 13.41 -5.79 -19.69
CA SER A 434 11.98 -5.69 -19.92
C SER A 434 11.67 -6.01 -21.37
N THR A 435 10.72 -6.92 -21.60
CA THR A 435 10.31 -7.36 -22.94
C THR A 435 8.80 -7.35 -23.09
N GLU A 436 8.33 -7.49 -24.32
CA GLU A 436 6.90 -7.66 -24.65
C GLU A 436 6.24 -8.89 -23.97
N SER A 437 7.05 -9.84 -23.50
CA SER A 437 6.61 -11.06 -22.84
C SER A 437 6.85 -11.07 -21.32
N GLY A 438 7.40 -9.98 -20.77
CA GLY A 438 7.70 -9.81 -19.36
C GLY A 438 9.16 -9.50 -19.05
N LEU A 439 9.52 -9.57 -17.76
CA LEU A 439 10.87 -9.29 -17.27
C LEU A 439 11.76 -10.52 -17.30
N PHE A 440 12.98 -10.37 -17.80
CA PHE A 440 14.01 -11.40 -17.83
C PHE A 440 15.21 -10.98 -16.99
N ALA A 441 15.79 -11.91 -16.24
CA ALA A 441 17.05 -11.75 -15.54
C ALA A 441 18.15 -12.53 -16.28
N LEU A 442 19.20 -11.84 -16.69
CA LEU A 442 20.36 -12.36 -17.40
C LEU A 442 21.58 -12.28 -16.48
N THR A 443 22.25 -13.40 -16.26
CA THR A 443 23.47 -13.45 -15.46
C THR A 443 24.67 -13.18 -16.36
N LEU A 444 25.43 -12.13 -16.06
CA LEU A 444 26.61 -11.74 -16.81
C LEU A 444 27.86 -12.25 -16.09
N VAL A 445 28.68 -13.07 -16.75
CA VAL A 445 29.98 -13.54 -16.22
C VAL A 445 31.01 -13.40 -17.32
N ASN A 446 32.14 -12.74 -17.05
CA ASN A 446 33.22 -12.52 -18.02
C ASN A 446 32.74 -11.94 -19.37
N LYS A 447 31.88 -10.92 -19.34
CA LYS A 447 31.30 -10.26 -20.54
C LYS A 447 30.46 -11.20 -21.43
N GLN A 448 30.05 -12.36 -20.92
CA GLN A 448 29.14 -13.28 -21.59
C GLN A 448 27.91 -13.56 -20.73
N ILE A 449 26.76 -13.74 -21.39
CA ILE A 449 25.52 -14.13 -20.71
C ILE A 449 25.56 -15.64 -20.50
N THR A 450 25.65 -16.05 -19.24
CA THR A 450 25.80 -17.46 -18.84
C THR A 450 24.51 -18.09 -18.34
N GLY A 451 23.51 -17.27 -17.97
CA GLY A 451 22.20 -17.73 -17.53
C GLY A 451 21.10 -16.74 -17.87
N PHE A 452 19.89 -17.23 -18.09
CA PHE A 452 18.70 -16.40 -18.29
C PHE A 452 17.48 -17.04 -17.63
N ILE A 453 16.68 -16.24 -16.94
CA ILE A 453 15.46 -16.69 -16.26
C ILE A 453 14.38 -15.62 -16.46
N GLN A 454 13.22 -16.01 -16.99
CA GLN A 454 12.05 -15.13 -17.00
C GLN A 454 11.53 -14.96 -15.58
N ARG A 455 11.49 -13.71 -15.10
CA ARG A 455 11.01 -13.36 -13.77
C ARG A 455 9.51 -13.13 -13.74
N ASN A 456 8.90 -12.60 -14.79
CA ASN A 456 7.45 -12.45 -14.84
C ASN A 456 6.92 -12.44 -16.27
N GLN A 457 5.59 -12.35 -16.40
CA GLN A 457 4.89 -12.14 -17.67
C GLN A 457 4.31 -10.72 -17.80
N PHE A 458 4.59 -9.83 -16.85
CA PHE A 458 4.11 -8.45 -16.89
C PHE A 458 4.93 -7.67 -17.92
N ALA A 459 4.34 -7.37 -19.06
CA ALA A 459 4.97 -6.67 -20.18
C ALA A 459 5.09 -5.15 -19.94
N GLY A 460 5.60 -4.74 -18.77
CA GLY A 460 5.89 -3.34 -18.49
C GLY A 460 6.99 -2.82 -19.42
N LYS A 461 6.96 -1.54 -19.77
CA LYS A 461 7.92 -0.97 -20.72
C LYS A 461 9.18 -0.46 -20.05
N TYR A 462 9.08 0.06 -18.83
CA TYR A 462 10.14 0.80 -18.15
C TYR A 462 10.58 0.09 -16.87
N LEU A 463 11.85 0.24 -16.51
CA LEU A 463 12.48 -0.27 -15.30
C LEU A 463 13.11 0.86 -14.48
N ALA A 464 12.98 0.80 -13.15
CA ALA A 464 13.62 1.75 -12.23
C ALA A 464 14.04 1.08 -10.91
N HIS A 465 15.10 1.59 -10.28
CA HIS A 465 15.48 1.16 -8.92
C HIS A 465 14.44 1.63 -7.89
N ALA A 466 14.18 0.80 -6.88
CA ALA A 466 13.33 1.10 -5.73
C ALA A 466 14.13 1.02 -4.42
N GLU A 467 13.66 1.68 -3.36
CA GLU A 467 14.25 1.56 -2.01
C GLU A 467 14.39 0.09 -1.56
N GLU A 468 13.43 -0.76 -1.95
CA GLU A 468 13.49 -2.21 -1.75
C GLU A 468 13.20 -2.94 -3.07
N GLY A 469 14.17 -2.95 -3.99
CA GLY A 469 14.10 -3.76 -5.22
C GLY A 469 13.91 -2.92 -6.50
N ILE A 470 12.96 -3.28 -7.36
CA ILE A 470 12.86 -2.74 -8.73
C ILE A 470 11.41 -2.48 -9.11
N TRP A 471 11.14 -1.36 -9.76
CA TRP A 471 9.86 -1.07 -10.38
C TRP A 471 9.90 -1.47 -11.86
N GLN A 472 8.88 -2.19 -12.33
CA GLN A 472 8.57 -2.34 -13.76
C GLN A 472 7.22 -1.72 -14.02
N PHE A 473 7.09 -0.88 -15.04
CA PHE A 473 5.84 -0.15 -15.26
C PHE A 473 5.58 0.20 -16.71
N ASP A 474 4.31 0.46 -17.00
CA ASP A 474 3.84 1.05 -18.26
C ASP A 474 2.63 1.94 -18.01
N LYS A 475 2.01 2.43 -19.09
CA LYS A 475 0.79 3.26 -19.04
C LYS A 475 -0.45 2.53 -18.47
N GLN A 476 -0.41 1.21 -18.32
CA GLN A 476 -1.55 0.36 -17.92
C GLN A 476 -1.41 -0.23 -16.50
N GLY A 477 -0.22 -0.14 -15.89
CA GLY A 477 0.03 -0.60 -14.52
C GLY A 477 1.49 -0.52 -14.10
N ILE A 478 1.72 -0.76 -12.80
CA ILE A 478 3.05 -0.80 -12.17
C ILE A 478 3.16 -2.10 -11.39
N ALA A 479 4.32 -2.72 -11.45
CA ALA A 479 4.69 -3.88 -10.67
C ALA A 479 5.95 -3.56 -9.86
N HIS A 480 5.90 -3.81 -8.55
CA HIS A 480 7.06 -3.74 -7.68
C HIS A 480 7.69 -5.11 -7.51
N TYR A 481 9.00 -5.20 -7.66
CA TYR A 481 9.79 -6.39 -7.41
C TYR A 481 10.62 -6.16 -6.18
N LYS A 482 10.07 -6.53 -5.01
CA LYS A 482 10.83 -6.48 -3.76
C LYS A 482 11.91 -7.54 -3.72
N ASN A 483 13.14 -7.14 -3.43
CA ASN A 483 14.22 -8.07 -3.11
C ASN A 483 14.03 -8.56 -1.67
N ARG A 484 13.26 -9.64 -1.47
CA ARG A 484 13.26 -10.33 -0.18
C ARG A 484 14.58 -11.07 -0.03
N VAL A 485 15.26 -10.80 1.07
CA VAL A 485 16.49 -11.44 1.56
C VAL A 485 16.39 -12.97 1.47
N THR A 486 16.71 -13.54 0.31
CA THR A 486 17.13 -14.94 0.13
C THR A 486 17.87 -15.06 -1.20
N LYS A 487 19.10 -15.59 -1.15
CA LYS A 487 19.82 -16.13 -2.32
C LYS A 487 19.07 -17.35 -2.89
N ARG A 488 17.88 -17.15 -3.46
CA ARG A 488 17.13 -18.03 -4.38
C ARG A 488 15.74 -17.44 -4.63
N LEU A 489 15.49 -16.93 -5.83
CA LEU A 489 14.15 -16.58 -6.30
C LEU A 489 13.37 -17.86 -6.62
N ILE A 490 12.54 -18.33 -5.67
CA ILE A 490 11.57 -19.42 -5.89
C ILE A 490 10.25 -19.04 -5.21
N ALA A 491 9.40 -18.27 -5.89
CA ALA A 491 7.94 -18.22 -5.70
C ALA A 491 7.29 -17.42 -6.86
N PRO A 492 6.09 -17.78 -7.33
CA PRO A 492 5.45 -17.14 -8.47
C PRO A 492 4.91 -15.74 -8.12
N PHE A 493 5.10 -14.82 -9.05
CA PHE A 493 4.94 -13.37 -8.93
C PHE A 493 3.46 -12.98 -9.13
N GLN A 494 2.86 -12.27 -8.16
CA GLN A 494 1.51 -11.70 -8.31
C GLN A 494 1.58 -10.22 -8.69
N ALA A 495 1.00 -9.87 -9.84
CA ALA A 495 0.72 -8.49 -10.21
C ALA A 495 -0.54 -8.01 -9.48
N GLN A 496 -0.43 -6.97 -8.65
CA GLN A 496 -1.57 -6.18 -8.17
C GLN A 496 -1.54 -4.81 -8.85
N ARG A 497 -2.63 -4.46 -9.55
CA ARG A 497 -2.88 -3.06 -9.95
C ARG A 497 -3.14 -2.25 -8.68
N GLN A 498 -2.14 -1.49 -8.23
CA GLN A 498 -2.30 -0.54 -7.13
C GLN A 498 -2.50 0.89 -7.65
N VAL A 499 -3.39 1.64 -7.00
CA VAL A 499 -3.56 3.08 -7.21
C VAL A 499 -2.44 3.81 -6.46
N LEU A 500 -1.62 4.57 -7.18
CA LEU A 500 -0.45 5.26 -6.63
C LEU A 500 -0.82 6.37 -5.64
N SER A 501 -0.06 6.45 -4.54
CA SER A 501 -0.04 7.63 -3.68
C SER A 501 0.58 8.84 -4.39
N PHE A 502 0.31 10.06 -3.93
CA PHE A 502 0.88 11.29 -4.51
C PHE A 502 2.42 11.31 -4.44
N ARG A 503 3.01 10.75 -3.36
CA ARG A 503 4.47 10.56 -3.22
C ARG A 503 5.03 9.54 -4.20
N GLN A 504 4.32 8.43 -4.45
CA GLN A 504 4.71 7.44 -5.46
C GLN A 504 4.56 7.98 -6.88
N LYS A 505 3.52 8.80 -7.12
CA LYS A 505 3.42 9.61 -8.34
C LYS A 505 4.65 10.53 -8.42
N LEU A 506 5.03 11.27 -7.38
CA LEU A 506 6.22 12.15 -7.37
C LEU A 506 7.55 11.41 -7.64
N MET A 507 7.75 10.20 -7.11
CA MET A 507 8.93 9.39 -7.42
C MET A 507 8.93 8.87 -8.86
N LEU A 508 7.76 8.49 -9.40
CA LEU A 508 7.58 8.22 -10.84
C LEU A 508 7.67 9.52 -11.69
N LEU A 509 7.44 10.69 -11.08
CA LEU A 509 7.46 11.99 -11.75
C LEU A 509 8.91 12.48 -12.00
N ASN A 510 9.96 11.85 -11.44
CA ASN A 510 11.34 12.16 -11.79
C ASN A 510 11.61 11.99 -13.30
N ASP A 511 10.93 11.02 -13.92
CA ASP A 511 10.98 10.75 -15.37
C ASP A 511 9.88 11.46 -16.17
N SER A 512 8.94 12.19 -15.55
CA SER A 512 7.67 12.55 -16.19
C SER A 512 7.67 13.72 -17.17
N PHE A 513 8.75 14.50 -17.26
CA PHE A 513 8.89 15.40 -18.39
C PHE A 513 9.00 14.65 -19.72
N SER A 514 9.43 13.38 -19.72
CA SER A 514 9.39 12.53 -20.92
C SER A 514 7.95 12.14 -21.30
N LEU A 515 7.07 11.90 -20.33
CA LEU A 515 5.63 11.68 -20.53
C LEU A 515 4.90 12.94 -21.01
N ILE A 516 5.29 14.12 -20.52
CA ILE A 516 4.78 15.41 -21.00
C ILE A 516 5.36 15.74 -22.39
N ALA A 517 6.60 15.37 -22.68
CA ALA A 517 7.18 15.48 -24.03
C ALA A 517 6.54 14.49 -25.01
N GLU A 518 6.19 13.26 -24.60
CA GLU A 518 5.40 12.31 -25.40
C GLU A 518 3.94 12.79 -25.59
N GLN A 519 3.34 13.42 -24.57
CA GLN A 519 2.04 14.08 -24.71
C GLN A 519 2.12 15.36 -25.56
N ALA A 520 3.26 16.05 -25.59
CA ALA A 520 3.55 17.14 -26.52
C ALA A 520 3.83 16.63 -27.94
N HIS A 521 4.33 15.39 -28.08
CA HIS A 521 4.53 14.68 -29.35
C HIS A 521 3.28 13.97 -29.88
N VAL A 522 2.13 14.10 -29.20
CA VAL A 522 0.83 13.72 -29.76
C VAL A 522 -0.12 14.90 -29.74
N GLN A 523 0.12 15.82 -30.67
CA GLN A 523 -0.93 16.41 -31.51
C GLN A 523 -0.25 17.20 -32.64
N SER A 524 0.35 16.49 -33.60
CA SER A 524 0.26 17.00 -34.97
C SER A 524 -1.22 16.84 -35.36
N PRO A 525 -1.98 17.92 -35.62
CA PRO A 525 -3.39 17.79 -35.95
C PRO A 525 -3.50 17.07 -37.29
N THR A 526 -3.76 15.76 -37.26
CA THR A 526 -4.13 15.06 -38.48
C THR A 526 -5.52 15.53 -38.85
N LEU A 527 -5.64 16.22 -39.99
CA LEU A 527 -6.91 16.60 -40.60
C LEU A 527 -7.83 15.37 -40.67
N ALA A 528 -8.89 15.37 -39.86
CA ALA A 528 -9.83 14.28 -39.72
C ALA A 528 -11.26 14.83 -39.60
N LEU A 529 -12.23 14.01 -40.00
CA LEU A 529 -13.64 14.36 -39.95
C LEU A 529 -14.19 14.09 -38.54
N SER A 530 -14.65 15.12 -37.84
CA SER A 530 -15.12 15.01 -36.46
C SER A 530 -16.52 14.40 -36.38
N HIS A 531 -17.44 14.85 -37.24
CA HIS A 531 -18.78 14.27 -37.37
C HIS A 531 -19.45 14.65 -38.70
N VAL A 532 -20.46 13.87 -39.09
CA VAL A 532 -21.34 14.11 -40.25
C VAL A 532 -22.78 14.19 -39.76
N ARG A 533 -23.53 15.19 -40.23
CA ARG A 533 -24.97 15.32 -40.02
C ARG A 533 -25.72 15.12 -41.33
N TYR A 534 -26.63 14.15 -41.37
CA TYR A 534 -27.51 13.89 -42.51
C TYR A 534 -28.87 14.53 -42.27
N HIS A 535 -29.37 15.28 -43.27
CA HIS A 535 -30.71 15.86 -43.24
C HIS A 535 -31.62 15.12 -44.22
N TYR A 536 -32.57 14.35 -43.66
CA TYR A 536 -33.70 13.75 -44.38
C TYR A 536 -34.91 14.70 -44.34
N ARG A 537 -36.00 14.36 -45.04
CA ARG A 537 -37.21 15.23 -45.10
C ARG A 537 -37.78 15.57 -43.71
N ASP A 538 -37.89 14.58 -42.83
CA ASP A 538 -38.56 14.72 -41.52
C ASP A 538 -37.65 14.37 -40.33
N LYS A 539 -36.35 14.09 -40.58
CA LYS A 539 -35.43 13.60 -39.54
C LYS A 539 -34.00 14.05 -39.77
N ILE A 540 -33.28 14.32 -38.68
CA ILE A 540 -31.85 14.60 -38.67
C ILE A 540 -31.14 13.45 -37.95
N THR A 541 -30.03 12.99 -38.50
CA THR A 541 -29.19 11.96 -37.87
C THR A 541 -27.73 12.38 -37.91
N GLU A 542 -26.97 12.04 -36.88
CA GLU A 542 -25.58 12.42 -36.71
C GLU A 542 -24.70 11.19 -36.46
N SER A 543 -23.50 11.20 -37.03
CA SER A 543 -22.49 10.19 -36.81
C SER A 543 -21.17 10.86 -36.43
N PHE A 544 -20.63 10.50 -35.28
CA PHE A 544 -19.35 11.00 -34.76
C PHE A 544 -18.22 10.06 -35.17
N SER A 545 -17.07 10.61 -35.58
CA SER A 545 -15.88 9.88 -36.08
C SER A 545 -16.17 8.81 -37.17
N PRO A 546 -16.84 9.17 -38.27
CA PRO A 546 -17.23 8.20 -39.28
C PRO A 546 -16.03 7.63 -40.06
N LYS A 547 -16.08 6.34 -40.40
CA LYS A 547 -15.07 5.66 -41.22
C LYS A 547 -15.17 6.12 -42.69
N LEU A 548 -14.02 6.35 -43.33
CA LEU A 548 -13.91 6.69 -44.76
C LEU A 548 -13.68 5.43 -45.61
N PRO A 549 -14.22 5.32 -46.84
CA PRO A 549 -15.04 6.31 -47.56
C PRO A 549 -16.50 6.38 -47.09
N LEU A 550 -17.11 7.57 -47.15
CA LEU A 550 -18.51 7.81 -46.76
C LEU A 550 -19.48 7.33 -47.85
N THR A 551 -20.39 6.42 -47.49
CA THR A 551 -21.50 6.01 -48.36
C THR A 551 -22.73 6.86 -48.05
N ILE A 552 -23.31 7.52 -49.06
CA ILE A 552 -24.48 8.39 -48.90
C ILE A 552 -25.71 7.67 -49.47
N GLU A 553 -26.74 7.50 -48.64
CA GLU A 553 -28.02 6.91 -49.04
C GLU A 553 -28.81 7.85 -49.97
N ALA A 554 -29.64 7.28 -50.85
CA ALA A 554 -30.30 8.02 -51.93
C ALA A 554 -31.30 9.10 -51.47
N ASP A 555 -31.80 9.01 -50.23
CA ASP A 555 -32.90 9.84 -49.73
C ASP A 555 -32.44 11.06 -48.90
N VAL A 556 -31.13 11.30 -48.80
CA VAL A 556 -30.56 12.45 -48.09
C VAL A 556 -30.75 13.73 -48.92
N LYS A 557 -31.32 14.80 -48.34
CA LYS A 557 -31.50 16.08 -49.05
C LYS A 557 -30.22 16.92 -49.06
N ARG A 558 -29.51 16.94 -47.93
CA ARG A 558 -28.20 17.59 -47.73
C ARG A 558 -27.49 16.96 -46.54
N PHE A 559 -26.17 17.09 -46.49
CA PHE A 559 -25.37 16.67 -45.35
C PHE A 559 -24.35 17.74 -44.99
N SER A 560 -23.95 17.78 -43.72
CA SER A 560 -22.94 18.70 -43.20
C SER A 560 -21.75 17.90 -42.67
N LEU A 561 -20.55 18.34 -43.02
CA LEU A 561 -19.26 17.77 -42.65
C LEU A 561 -18.56 18.75 -41.71
N TRP A 562 -18.05 18.27 -40.59
CA TRP A 562 -17.20 19.05 -39.69
C TRP A 562 -15.81 18.44 -39.60
N PHE A 563 -14.80 19.30 -39.67
CA PHE A 563 -13.39 18.92 -39.57
C PHE A 563 -12.83 19.34 -38.21
N ASN A 564 -11.91 18.55 -37.67
CA ASN A 564 -11.17 18.95 -36.48
C ASN A 564 -10.19 20.09 -36.81
N THR A 565 -9.98 21.06 -35.91
CA THR A 565 -8.88 22.03 -36.07
C THR A 565 -8.23 22.43 -34.76
N CYS A 566 -6.91 22.63 -34.87
CA CYS A 566 -6.06 23.46 -34.04
C CYS A 566 -6.32 24.95 -34.34
N GLU A 567 -6.22 25.83 -33.34
CA GLU A 567 -6.62 27.26 -33.40
C GLU A 567 -5.87 28.12 -34.46
N THR A 568 -4.87 27.57 -35.16
CA THR A 568 -3.91 28.32 -35.97
C THR A 568 -3.88 27.95 -37.47
N CYS A 569 -4.73 27.05 -37.96
CA CYS A 569 -4.73 26.62 -39.38
C CYS A 569 -6.00 27.04 -40.13
N GLN A 570 -5.84 27.68 -41.31
CA GLN A 570 -6.94 27.90 -42.25
C GLN A 570 -7.11 26.67 -43.16
N LEU A 571 -8.34 26.17 -43.26
CA LEU A 571 -8.70 25.08 -44.15
C LEU A 571 -9.23 25.63 -45.47
N SER A 572 -8.87 24.98 -46.58
CA SER A 572 -9.44 25.23 -47.90
C SER A 572 -9.94 23.92 -48.50
N TYR A 573 -10.97 24.00 -49.35
CA TYR A 573 -11.57 22.84 -50.01
C TYR A 573 -11.81 23.06 -51.50
N ARG A 574 -11.88 21.97 -52.27
CA ARG A 574 -12.36 21.95 -53.67
C ARG A 574 -13.23 20.71 -53.91
N LEU A 575 -14.19 20.84 -54.83
CA LEU A 575 -15.24 19.83 -55.10
C LEU A 575 -14.95 18.94 -56.32
N SER A 576 -13.81 19.17 -56.99
CA SER A 576 -13.24 18.34 -58.06
C SER A 576 -11.77 18.73 -58.27
N GLU A 577 -10.99 17.87 -58.95
CA GLU A 577 -9.57 18.12 -59.23
C GLU A 577 -9.33 19.41 -60.04
N ASP A 578 -10.30 19.87 -60.83
CA ASP A 578 -10.19 21.07 -61.67
C ASP A 578 -10.81 22.33 -61.05
N ALA A 579 -11.39 22.24 -59.84
CA ALA A 579 -12.05 23.37 -59.20
C ALA A 579 -11.08 24.26 -58.39
N PRO A 580 -11.30 25.60 -58.35
CA PRO A 580 -10.48 26.50 -57.55
C PRO A 580 -10.68 26.26 -56.04
N TRP A 581 -9.60 26.36 -55.28
CA TRP A 581 -9.62 26.25 -53.82
C TRP A 581 -10.46 27.37 -53.19
N ARG A 582 -11.35 27.00 -52.28
CA ARG A 582 -12.19 27.92 -51.50
C ARG A 582 -11.87 27.80 -50.02
N LEU A 583 -11.85 28.92 -49.31
CA LEU A 583 -11.65 28.94 -47.87
C LEU A 583 -12.85 28.28 -47.17
N LEU A 584 -12.58 27.47 -46.15
CA LEU A 584 -13.58 26.79 -45.34
C LEU A 584 -13.86 27.58 -44.06
N GLU A 585 -14.99 28.26 -44.00
CA GLU A 585 -15.39 29.03 -42.82
C GLU A 585 -15.94 28.10 -41.71
N ASN A 586 -15.50 28.31 -40.47
CA ASN A 586 -15.94 27.58 -39.27
C ASN A 586 -15.77 26.05 -39.33
N ASN A 587 -14.82 25.55 -40.14
CA ASN A 587 -14.49 24.13 -40.28
C ASN A 587 -15.68 23.23 -40.62
N LYS A 588 -16.71 23.83 -41.25
CA LYS A 588 -17.95 23.17 -41.61
C LYS A 588 -18.21 23.32 -43.10
N LEU A 589 -18.55 22.22 -43.76
CA LEU A 589 -19.01 22.23 -45.15
C LEU A 589 -20.40 21.62 -45.24
N THR A 590 -21.35 22.29 -45.89
CA THR A 590 -22.69 21.73 -46.15
C THR A 590 -22.88 21.52 -47.64
N LEU A 591 -23.19 20.30 -48.06
CA LEU A 591 -23.30 19.90 -49.46
C LEU A 591 -24.61 19.13 -49.71
N THR A 592 -25.03 19.10 -50.97
CA THR A 592 -26.09 18.21 -51.45
C THR A 592 -25.50 16.98 -52.18
N PRO A 593 -26.18 15.82 -52.21
CA PRO A 593 -25.63 14.61 -52.83
C PRO A 593 -25.34 14.74 -54.34
N THR A 594 -25.91 15.74 -55.01
CA THR A 594 -25.69 16.04 -56.43
C THR A 594 -24.42 16.85 -56.70
N GLU A 595 -23.84 17.48 -55.67
CA GLU A 595 -22.67 18.36 -55.80
C GLU A 595 -21.33 17.64 -55.59
N MET A 596 -21.34 16.33 -55.28
CA MET A 596 -20.14 15.63 -54.81
C MET A 596 -19.73 14.47 -55.73
N SER A 597 -18.55 14.60 -56.35
CA SER A 597 -17.85 13.51 -57.06
C SER A 597 -16.56 13.11 -56.32
N ALA A 598 -15.77 14.10 -55.88
CA ALA A 598 -14.69 13.96 -54.92
C ALA A 598 -14.54 15.28 -54.13
N LEU A 599 -14.50 15.23 -52.80
CA LEU A 599 -14.16 16.40 -51.98
C LEU A 599 -12.71 16.29 -51.53
N GLU A 600 -11.92 17.34 -51.74
CA GLU A 600 -10.58 17.48 -51.21
C GLU A 600 -10.51 18.66 -50.25
N VAL A 601 -9.87 18.44 -49.10
CA VAL A 601 -9.64 19.47 -48.07
C VAL A 601 -8.17 19.50 -47.72
N VAL A 602 -7.59 20.70 -47.65
CA VAL A 602 -6.17 20.96 -47.36
C VAL A 602 -6.05 22.04 -46.30
N ALA A 603 -5.10 21.88 -45.38
CA ALA A 603 -4.71 22.90 -44.41
C ALA A 603 -3.53 23.71 -44.96
N SER A 604 -3.64 25.03 -44.99
CA SER A 604 -2.57 25.90 -45.49
C SER A 604 -1.59 26.27 -44.37
N SER A 605 -0.57 25.43 -44.15
CA SER A 605 0.69 25.81 -43.48
C SER A 605 1.87 25.08 -44.14
N GLN A 606 3.01 25.76 -44.24
CA GLN A 606 4.06 25.56 -45.26
C GLN A 606 4.85 24.23 -45.26
N SER A 607 4.44 23.17 -44.54
CA SER A 607 5.18 21.89 -44.55
C SER A 607 4.38 20.60 -44.45
N MET A 608 3.05 20.62 -44.39
CA MET A 608 2.23 19.39 -44.25
C MET A 608 0.89 19.52 -45.00
N SER A 609 0.83 19.19 -46.30
CA SER A 609 -0.46 19.00 -46.98
C SER A 609 -0.89 17.53 -46.89
N LYS A 610 -1.93 17.26 -46.09
CA LYS A 610 -2.59 15.96 -46.07
C LYS A 610 -3.98 16.12 -46.70
N THR A 611 -4.14 15.62 -47.92
CA THR A 611 -5.42 15.68 -48.65
C THR A 611 -6.35 14.59 -48.15
N LEU A 612 -7.55 14.96 -47.70
CA LEU A 612 -8.60 14.01 -47.35
C LEU A 612 -9.59 13.89 -48.51
N THR A 613 -9.62 12.73 -49.18
CA THR A 613 -10.50 12.49 -50.33
C THR A 613 -11.79 11.77 -49.89
N VAL A 614 -12.95 12.37 -50.17
CA VAL A 614 -14.27 11.75 -49.90
C VAL A 614 -14.97 11.42 -51.21
N THR A 615 -15.23 10.12 -51.47
CA THR A 615 -15.91 9.62 -52.67
C THR A 615 -17.28 9.04 -52.33
N ALA A 616 -18.34 9.40 -53.08
CA ALA A 616 -19.68 8.83 -52.91
C ALA A 616 -19.97 7.75 -53.97
N SER A 617 -20.32 6.53 -53.53
CA SER A 617 -20.79 5.45 -54.42
C SER A 617 -22.32 5.39 -54.47
N LYS A 618 -22.92 5.43 -55.66
CA LYS A 618 -24.37 5.22 -55.85
C LYS A 618 -24.72 3.71 -55.79
N PRO A 619 -25.83 3.30 -55.16
CA PRO A 619 -26.32 1.92 -55.24
C PRO A 619 -26.79 1.57 -56.67
N LYS A 620 -26.54 0.34 -57.10
CA LYS A 620 -26.93 -0.18 -58.43
C LYS A 620 -28.46 -0.26 -58.57
N GLN A 621 -28.97 0.28 -59.67
CA GLN A 621 -30.38 0.19 -60.10
C GLN A 621 -30.81 -1.27 -60.33
N VAL A 622 -31.88 -1.69 -59.66
CA VAL A 622 -32.68 -2.88 -60.00
C VAL A 622 -33.97 -2.40 -60.66
N TRP A 623 -34.33 -3.00 -61.80
CA TRP A 623 -35.41 -2.55 -62.69
C TRP A 623 -36.82 -2.84 -62.13
N TRP A 624 -37.72 -1.85 -62.22
CA TRP A 624 -39.00 -1.75 -61.52
C TRP A 624 -40.17 -2.61 -62.05
N HIS A 625 -39.99 -3.45 -63.08
CA HIS A 625 -41.11 -4.18 -63.68
C HIS A 625 -41.52 -5.47 -62.94
N TRP A 626 -40.76 -5.93 -61.93
CA TRP A 626 -41.11 -7.12 -61.13
C TRP A 626 -41.84 -6.80 -59.80
N VAL A 627 -41.80 -5.55 -59.35
CA VAL A 627 -42.37 -5.14 -58.04
C VAL A 627 -43.90 -5.09 -58.09
N LEU A 628 -44.51 -4.80 -59.24
CA LEU A 628 -45.97 -4.74 -59.37
C LEU A 628 -46.66 -6.11 -59.33
N ALA A 629 -45.96 -7.20 -59.66
CA ALA A 629 -46.50 -8.56 -59.57
C ALA A 629 -46.50 -9.10 -58.13
N LEU A 630 -45.55 -8.64 -57.30
CA LEU A 630 -45.31 -9.16 -55.95
C LEU A 630 -46.30 -8.57 -54.92
N VAL A 631 -46.73 -7.32 -55.10
CA VAL A 631 -47.68 -6.64 -54.21
C VAL A 631 -49.07 -7.27 -54.25
N MET A 632 -49.50 -7.81 -55.40
CA MET A 632 -50.78 -8.52 -55.53
C MET A 632 -50.75 -9.92 -54.90
N SER A 633 -49.58 -10.58 -54.88
CA SER A 633 -49.41 -11.90 -54.26
C SER A 633 -49.33 -11.85 -52.73
N ALA A 634 -48.71 -10.81 -52.16
CA ALA A 634 -48.55 -10.65 -50.71
C ALA A 634 -49.89 -10.41 -49.98
N GLY A 635 -50.85 -9.74 -50.63
CA GLY A 635 -52.18 -9.51 -50.07
C GLY A 635 -53.01 -10.79 -49.90
N CYS A 636 -52.90 -11.74 -50.84
CA CYS A 636 -53.55 -13.05 -50.73
C CYS A 636 -52.90 -13.93 -49.65
N VAL A 637 -51.57 -13.88 -49.53
CA VAL A 637 -50.81 -14.67 -48.54
C VAL A 637 -51.06 -14.16 -47.12
N TYR A 638 -51.17 -12.84 -46.91
CA TYR A 638 -51.51 -12.25 -45.62
C TYR A 638 -52.91 -12.65 -45.12
N TRP A 639 -53.88 -12.73 -46.04
CA TRP A 639 -55.26 -13.13 -45.71
C TRP A 639 -55.38 -14.64 -45.40
N LEU A 640 -54.63 -15.49 -46.11
CA LEU A 640 -54.59 -16.94 -45.86
C LEU A 640 -53.83 -17.31 -44.57
N LEU A 641 -52.73 -16.63 -44.25
CA LEU A 641 -51.94 -16.87 -43.02
C LEU A 641 -52.71 -16.47 -41.75
N ASN A 642 -53.50 -15.39 -41.79
CA ASN A 642 -54.30 -14.97 -40.63
C ASN A 642 -55.46 -15.92 -40.31
N LYS A 643 -55.91 -16.71 -41.29
CA LYS A 643 -56.96 -17.73 -41.09
C LYS A 643 -56.43 -19.03 -40.49
N GLN A 644 -55.14 -19.33 -40.68
CA GLN A 644 -54.49 -20.57 -40.20
C GLN A 644 -53.82 -20.42 -38.82
N LEU A 645 -53.51 -19.20 -38.38
CA LEU A 645 -52.88 -18.92 -37.07
C LEU A 645 -53.85 -18.99 -35.87
N ARG A 646 -55.17 -19.07 -36.11
CA ARG A 646 -56.18 -19.18 -35.03
C ARG A 646 -56.41 -20.61 -34.54
N THR A 647 -55.97 -21.64 -35.28
CA THR A 647 -56.17 -23.06 -34.89
C THR A 647 -54.92 -23.74 -34.33
N SER A 648 -53.72 -23.15 -34.45
CA SER A 648 -52.45 -23.79 -34.01
C SER A 648 -51.93 -23.33 -32.65
N LYS A 649 -52.58 -22.36 -31.99
CA LYS A 649 -52.10 -21.79 -30.71
C LYS A 649 -52.26 -22.71 -29.49
N SER A 650 -53.05 -23.78 -29.53
CA SER A 650 -53.22 -24.67 -28.36
C SER A 650 -52.30 -25.89 -28.36
N LYS A 651 -51.68 -26.27 -29.48
CA LYS A 651 -50.76 -27.44 -29.56
C LYS A 651 -49.28 -27.09 -29.36
N LEU A 652 -48.88 -25.85 -29.62
CA LEU A 652 -47.48 -25.40 -29.50
C LEU A 652 -47.10 -25.09 -28.04
N THR A 653 -48.06 -24.68 -27.21
CA THR A 653 -47.87 -24.37 -25.78
C THR A 653 -47.62 -25.62 -24.93
N GLU A 654 -48.30 -26.74 -25.21
CA GLU A 654 -48.01 -28.05 -24.56
C GLU A 654 -46.62 -28.58 -24.95
N HIS A 655 -46.26 -28.52 -26.24
CA HIS A 655 -44.98 -29.04 -26.73
C HIS A 655 -43.77 -28.21 -26.26
N PHE A 656 -43.94 -26.90 -26.07
CA PHE A 656 -42.90 -26.03 -25.53
C PHE A 656 -42.68 -26.23 -24.03
N SER A 657 -43.75 -26.45 -23.26
CA SER A 657 -43.69 -26.82 -21.84
C SER A 657 -42.97 -28.14 -21.63
N ASP A 658 -43.28 -29.17 -22.43
CA ASP A 658 -42.59 -30.46 -22.35
C ASP A 658 -41.12 -30.37 -22.80
N MET A 659 -40.75 -29.53 -23.79
CA MET A 659 -39.35 -29.30 -24.15
C MET A 659 -38.55 -28.58 -23.06
N LEU A 660 -39.13 -27.56 -22.40
CA LEU A 660 -38.48 -26.86 -21.28
C LEU A 660 -38.25 -27.80 -20.08
N MET A 661 -39.22 -28.65 -19.77
CA MET A 661 -39.10 -29.64 -18.70
C MET A 661 -38.07 -30.72 -19.05
N THR A 662 -37.98 -31.16 -20.30
CA THR A 662 -37.10 -32.29 -20.69
C THR A 662 -35.64 -31.88 -20.93
N HIS A 663 -35.37 -30.66 -21.37
CA HIS A 663 -34.01 -30.20 -21.72
C HIS A 663 -33.32 -29.29 -20.70
N SER A 664 -34.00 -28.88 -19.61
CA SER A 664 -33.36 -28.10 -18.55
C SER A 664 -32.35 -28.95 -17.76
N LYS A 665 -31.17 -28.38 -17.49
CA LYS A 665 -30.17 -28.98 -16.58
C LYS A 665 -30.45 -28.69 -15.10
N ASP A 666 -31.29 -27.70 -14.82
CA ASP A 666 -31.74 -27.38 -13.47
C ASP A 666 -32.90 -28.28 -13.06
N ALA A 667 -32.97 -28.61 -11.78
CA ALA A 667 -34.07 -29.35 -11.20
C ALA A 667 -35.32 -28.45 -11.13
N ILE A 668 -36.43 -28.89 -11.70
CA ILE A 668 -37.68 -28.11 -11.76
C ILE A 668 -38.80 -28.94 -11.16
N TRP A 669 -39.60 -28.32 -10.30
CA TRP A 669 -40.89 -28.85 -9.84
C TRP A 669 -42.01 -27.82 -9.98
N LEU A 670 -43.21 -28.32 -10.21
CA LEU A 670 -44.45 -27.55 -10.26
C LEU A 670 -45.38 -28.06 -9.17
N ALA A 671 -46.01 -27.19 -8.39
CA ALA A 671 -46.98 -27.55 -7.34
C ALA A 671 -48.29 -26.76 -7.44
N ASP A 672 -49.32 -27.29 -6.78
CA ASP A 672 -50.64 -26.67 -6.60
C ASP A 672 -50.64 -25.53 -5.55
N GLU A 673 -51.79 -24.91 -5.33
CA GLU A 673 -52.02 -23.83 -4.36
C GLU A 673 -51.71 -24.22 -2.91
N HIS A 674 -51.60 -25.52 -2.63
CA HIS A 674 -51.29 -26.09 -1.32
C HIS A 674 -49.84 -26.56 -1.19
N PHE A 675 -48.99 -26.29 -2.20
CA PHE A 675 -47.60 -26.73 -2.32
C PHE A 675 -47.42 -28.25 -2.50
N ASN A 676 -48.44 -28.98 -2.95
CA ASN A 676 -48.28 -30.38 -3.32
C ASN A 676 -47.69 -30.46 -4.73
N VAL A 677 -46.57 -31.15 -4.88
CA VAL A 677 -45.87 -31.28 -6.15
C VAL A 677 -46.75 -32.03 -7.16
N LEU A 678 -47.02 -31.41 -8.29
CA LEU A 678 -47.77 -31.96 -9.42
C LEU A 678 -46.85 -32.66 -10.42
N LYS A 679 -45.69 -32.04 -10.72
CA LYS A 679 -44.74 -32.56 -11.71
C LYS A 679 -43.31 -32.17 -11.31
N VAL A 680 -42.36 -33.05 -11.63
CA VAL A 680 -40.91 -32.77 -11.56
C VAL A 680 -40.27 -33.11 -12.90
N ASN A 681 -39.15 -32.48 -13.23
CA ASN A 681 -38.36 -32.88 -14.39
C ASN A 681 -37.32 -33.97 -14.04
N GLN A 682 -36.69 -34.55 -15.08
CA GLN A 682 -35.67 -35.58 -14.90
C GLN A 682 -34.46 -35.07 -14.09
N ALA A 683 -34.01 -33.84 -14.34
CA ALA A 683 -32.90 -33.23 -13.61
C ALA A 683 -33.13 -33.14 -12.09
N TYR A 684 -34.38 -32.98 -11.63
CA TYR A 684 -34.74 -33.05 -10.21
C TYR A 684 -34.40 -34.41 -9.61
N SER A 685 -34.75 -35.48 -10.31
CA SER A 685 -34.48 -36.84 -9.86
C SER A 685 -32.97 -37.13 -9.87
N ASP A 686 -32.26 -36.65 -10.90
CA ASP A 686 -30.81 -36.84 -11.03
C ASP A 686 -30.01 -36.09 -9.95
N ILE A 687 -30.41 -34.85 -9.62
CA ILE A 687 -29.73 -34.01 -8.62
C ILE A 687 -30.05 -34.47 -7.18
N THR A 688 -31.32 -34.73 -6.87
CA THR A 688 -31.76 -35.01 -5.50
C THR A 688 -31.73 -36.49 -5.13
N GLY A 689 -31.75 -37.38 -6.12
CA GLY A 689 -31.84 -38.83 -5.96
C GLY A 689 -33.24 -39.35 -5.62
N TYR A 690 -34.24 -38.48 -5.48
CA TYR A 690 -35.63 -38.88 -5.24
C TYR A 690 -36.34 -39.15 -6.57
N SER A 691 -37.09 -40.25 -6.65
CA SER A 691 -37.93 -40.55 -7.82
C SER A 691 -39.14 -39.62 -7.88
N ALA A 692 -39.59 -39.29 -9.09
CA ALA A 692 -40.79 -38.48 -9.32
C ALA A 692 -42.02 -38.99 -8.51
N ASP A 693 -42.24 -40.31 -8.51
CA ASP A 693 -43.36 -40.94 -7.80
C ASP A 693 -43.32 -40.74 -6.27
N ALA A 694 -42.13 -40.52 -5.69
CA ALA A 694 -41.97 -40.28 -4.27
C ALA A 694 -42.26 -38.83 -3.86
N LEU A 695 -42.33 -37.92 -4.84
CA LEU A 695 -42.45 -36.48 -4.66
C LEU A 695 -43.83 -35.97 -5.05
N VAL A 696 -44.42 -36.52 -6.12
CA VAL A 696 -45.75 -36.13 -6.60
C VAL A 696 -46.80 -36.35 -5.50
N GLY A 697 -47.70 -35.38 -5.33
CA GLY A 697 -48.73 -35.35 -4.29
C GLY A 697 -48.25 -34.97 -2.89
N HIS A 698 -46.95 -34.70 -2.72
CA HIS A 698 -46.36 -34.35 -1.42
C HIS A 698 -45.72 -32.96 -1.46
N LYS A 699 -45.61 -32.32 -0.29
CA LYS A 699 -44.88 -31.06 -0.15
C LYS A 699 -43.36 -31.29 -0.21
N PRO A 700 -42.57 -30.39 -0.84
CA PRO A 700 -41.11 -30.45 -0.81
C PRO A 700 -40.61 -30.46 0.64
N LYS A 701 -39.65 -31.34 0.96
CA LYS A 701 -39.08 -31.48 2.32
C LYS A 701 -37.59 -31.16 2.31
N ILE A 702 -37.13 -30.48 3.35
CA ILE A 702 -35.71 -30.12 3.52
C ILE A 702 -35.15 -30.93 4.69
N TYR A 703 -34.08 -31.69 4.43
CA TYR A 703 -33.44 -32.56 5.41
C TYR A 703 -32.01 -32.11 5.67
N THR A 704 -31.68 -31.78 6.91
CA THR A 704 -30.33 -31.44 7.36
C THR A 704 -29.71 -32.60 8.16
N GLU A 705 -28.44 -32.49 8.56
CA GLU A 705 -27.82 -33.45 9.48
C GLU A 705 -28.52 -33.52 10.85
N GLN A 706 -29.25 -32.47 11.23
CA GLN A 706 -30.04 -32.41 12.46
C GLN A 706 -31.49 -32.91 12.27
N GLY A 707 -31.83 -33.41 11.07
CA GLY A 707 -33.17 -33.85 10.71
C GLY A 707 -33.93 -32.84 9.84
N ARG A 708 -35.27 -32.99 9.77
CA ARG A 708 -36.13 -32.19 8.88
C ARG A 708 -36.27 -30.75 9.36
N ASP A 709 -35.96 -29.79 8.49
CA ASP A 709 -36.08 -28.35 8.79
C ASP A 709 -37.48 -27.81 8.43
N ARG A 710 -38.43 -28.02 9.33
CA ARG A 710 -39.80 -27.54 9.15
C ARG A 710 -39.93 -26.02 9.19
N ARG A 711 -38.98 -25.31 9.84
CA ARG A 711 -39.04 -23.83 9.95
C ARG A 711 -38.72 -23.20 8.60
N LEU A 712 -37.66 -23.68 7.95
CA LEU A 712 -37.30 -23.21 6.62
C LEU A 712 -38.38 -23.55 5.58
N GLU A 713 -38.95 -24.77 5.63
CA GLU A 713 -40.08 -25.16 4.76
C GLU A 713 -41.27 -24.19 4.90
N GLN A 714 -41.66 -23.84 6.14
CA GLN A 714 -42.76 -22.92 6.40
C GLN A 714 -42.45 -21.49 5.93
N HIS A 715 -41.20 -21.06 6.08
CA HIS A 715 -40.76 -19.73 5.67
C HIS A 715 -40.81 -19.57 4.15
N ILE A 716 -40.31 -20.55 3.39
CA ILE A 716 -40.36 -20.57 1.92
C ILE A 716 -41.81 -20.46 1.44
N VAL A 717 -42.71 -21.26 2.03
CA VAL A 717 -44.14 -21.24 1.67
C VAL A 717 -44.78 -19.88 1.98
N ALA A 718 -44.53 -19.33 3.17
CA ALA A 718 -45.12 -18.06 3.61
C ALA A 718 -44.63 -16.88 2.75
N GLU A 719 -43.33 -16.79 2.47
CA GLU A 719 -42.80 -15.70 1.63
C GLU A 719 -43.24 -15.83 0.17
N SER A 720 -43.24 -17.05 -0.39
CA SER A 720 -43.75 -17.28 -1.76
C SER A 720 -45.23 -16.93 -1.90
N GLN A 721 -46.02 -17.05 -0.83
CA GLN A 721 -47.43 -16.66 -0.79
C GLN A 721 -47.61 -15.14 -0.68
N LEU A 722 -46.77 -14.48 0.13
CA LEU A 722 -46.82 -13.04 0.41
C LEU A 722 -46.29 -12.19 -0.74
N ASN A 723 -45.15 -12.57 -1.29
CA ASN A 723 -44.36 -11.76 -2.23
C ASN A 723 -44.42 -12.27 -3.67
N ASP A 724 -45.21 -13.32 -3.94
CA ASP A 724 -45.30 -14.05 -5.21
C ASP A 724 -43.96 -14.68 -5.71
N TYR A 725 -42.86 -14.53 -4.95
CA TYR A 725 -41.58 -15.20 -5.19
C TYR A 725 -40.81 -15.43 -3.89
N TRP A 726 -39.90 -16.40 -3.91
CA TRP A 726 -38.87 -16.64 -2.90
C TRP A 726 -37.57 -17.09 -3.57
N THR A 727 -36.42 -16.70 -3.04
CA THR A 727 -35.11 -17.16 -3.54
C THR A 727 -34.13 -17.33 -2.39
N GLY A 728 -33.29 -18.36 -2.44
CA GLY A 728 -32.26 -18.58 -1.43
C GLY A 728 -31.47 -19.88 -1.60
N GLU A 729 -30.26 -19.89 -1.03
CA GLU A 729 -29.42 -21.08 -0.94
C GLU A 729 -29.84 -21.96 0.25
N ILE A 730 -30.07 -23.25 0.02
CA ILE A 730 -30.40 -24.23 1.06
C ILE A 730 -29.41 -25.40 1.08
N TRP A 731 -29.20 -25.95 2.27
CA TRP A 731 -28.45 -27.20 2.47
C TRP A 731 -29.43 -28.33 2.78
N THR A 732 -29.38 -29.39 1.98
CA THR A 732 -30.27 -30.55 2.16
C THR A 732 -29.53 -31.87 1.94
N LEU A 733 -30.18 -32.98 2.28
CA LEU A 733 -29.71 -34.34 2.04
C LEU A 733 -30.51 -34.95 0.88
N GLY A 734 -29.78 -35.47 -0.11
CA GLY A 734 -30.38 -36.29 -1.17
C GLY A 734 -30.83 -37.66 -0.66
N ALA A 735 -31.51 -38.44 -1.50
CA ALA A 735 -32.06 -39.75 -1.14
C ALA A 735 -31.00 -40.74 -0.58
N ASN A 736 -29.74 -40.62 -1.02
CA ASN A 736 -28.62 -41.44 -0.56
C ASN A 736 -27.82 -40.83 0.62
N HIS A 737 -28.39 -39.85 1.35
CA HIS A 737 -27.70 -39.08 2.41
C HIS A 737 -26.48 -38.27 1.95
N GLN A 738 -26.33 -38.03 0.65
CA GLN A 738 -25.34 -37.10 0.12
C GLN A 738 -25.72 -35.65 0.48
N LYS A 739 -24.75 -34.86 0.94
CA LYS A 739 -24.94 -33.42 1.20
C LYS A 739 -25.07 -32.67 -0.11
N LEU A 740 -26.15 -31.89 -0.25
CA LEU A 740 -26.44 -31.07 -1.40
C LEU A 740 -26.60 -29.61 -0.96
N ALA A 741 -25.89 -28.71 -1.64
CA ALA A 741 -26.17 -27.28 -1.62
C ALA A 741 -26.97 -26.94 -2.88
N LEU A 742 -28.17 -26.39 -2.68
CA LEU A 742 -29.09 -26.04 -3.76
C LEU A 742 -29.38 -24.54 -3.70
N ASP A 743 -29.24 -23.86 -4.84
CA ASP A 743 -29.79 -22.52 -5.02
C ASP A 743 -31.24 -22.68 -5.50
N VAL A 744 -32.20 -22.15 -4.75
CA VAL A 744 -33.62 -22.45 -4.95
C VAL A 744 -34.39 -21.16 -5.18
N THR A 745 -35.16 -21.14 -6.26
CA THR A 745 -36.10 -20.07 -6.57
C THR A 745 -37.49 -20.65 -6.70
N VAL A 746 -38.46 -20.08 -5.98
CA VAL A 746 -39.87 -20.45 -6.05
C VAL A 746 -40.64 -19.24 -6.56
N THR A 747 -41.42 -19.41 -7.62
CA THR A 747 -42.23 -18.34 -8.20
C THR A 747 -43.67 -18.77 -8.27
N LYS A 748 -44.58 -17.90 -7.83
CA LYS A 748 -46.01 -18.11 -7.93
C LYS A 748 -46.49 -17.70 -9.33
N LEU A 749 -47.29 -18.54 -9.95
CA LEU A 749 -47.86 -18.36 -11.28
C LEU A 749 -49.38 -18.26 -11.15
N THR A 750 -49.97 -17.23 -11.77
CA THR A 750 -51.42 -17.01 -11.84
C THR A 750 -51.84 -16.83 -13.30
N HIS A 751 -52.99 -17.37 -13.67
CA HIS A 751 -53.52 -17.27 -15.03
C HIS A 751 -54.36 -16.00 -15.21
N GLU A 752 -54.10 -15.20 -16.27
CA GLU A 752 -54.81 -13.92 -16.51
C GLU A 752 -56.33 -14.09 -16.67
N ASP A 753 -56.77 -15.16 -17.35
CA ASP A 753 -58.20 -15.44 -17.56
C ASP A 753 -58.87 -16.21 -16.40
N HIS A 754 -58.07 -16.78 -15.49
CA HIS A 754 -58.54 -17.60 -14.37
C HIS A 754 -57.71 -17.31 -13.10
N PRO A 755 -57.90 -16.14 -12.46
CA PRO A 755 -57.09 -15.73 -11.30
C PRO A 755 -57.22 -16.63 -10.07
N SER A 756 -58.18 -17.57 -10.08
CA SER A 756 -58.38 -18.60 -9.06
C SER A 756 -57.45 -19.80 -9.18
N GLU A 757 -56.71 -19.96 -10.30
CA GLU A 757 -55.71 -21.03 -10.46
C GLU A 757 -54.31 -20.49 -10.12
N VAL A 758 -53.76 -20.97 -9.00
CA VAL A 758 -52.44 -20.60 -8.49
C VAL A 758 -51.52 -21.81 -8.54
N PHE A 759 -50.38 -21.68 -9.21
CA PHE A 759 -49.33 -22.70 -9.24
C PHE A 759 -48.03 -22.16 -8.66
N TYR A 760 -47.17 -23.05 -8.16
CA TYR A 760 -45.82 -22.70 -7.72
C TYR A 760 -44.78 -23.43 -8.56
N LEU A 761 -43.87 -22.68 -9.18
CA LEU A 761 -42.74 -23.22 -9.92
C LEU A 761 -41.47 -23.09 -9.07
N GLY A 762 -40.89 -24.22 -8.70
CA GLY A 762 -39.59 -24.26 -8.03
C GLY A 762 -38.48 -24.69 -8.97
N VAL A 763 -37.43 -23.88 -9.08
CA VAL A 763 -36.20 -24.17 -9.82
C VAL A 763 -35.06 -24.31 -8.81
N LEU A 764 -34.31 -25.40 -8.90
CA LEU A 764 -33.16 -25.70 -8.05
C LEU A 764 -31.92 -25.96 -8.90
N THR A 765 -30.85 -25.25 -8.60
CA THR A 765 -29.54 -25.45 -9.21
C THR A 765 -28.59 -26.07 -8.20
N ASN A 766 -27.91 -27.16 -8.57
CA ASN A 766 -26.91 -27.79 -7.72
C ASN A 766 -25.63 -26.94 -7.70
N ILE A 767 -25.34 -26.34 -6.55
CA ILE A 767 -24.15 -25.51 -6.31
C ILE A 767 -23.14 -26.21 -5.39
N SER A 768 -23.29 -27.51 -5.13
CA SER A 768 -22.45 -28.26 -4.19
C SER A 768 -20.97 -28.26 -4.60
N GLU A 769 -20.67 -28.46 -5.89
CA GLU A 769 -19.30 -28.41 -6.41
C GLU A 769 -18.72 -27.00 -6.32
N ARG A 770 -19.53 -25.97 -6.63
CA ARG A 770 -19.15 -24.56 -6.46
C ARG A 770 -18.79 -24.26 -5.00
N LYS A 771 -19.64 -24.65 -4.05
CA LYS A 771 -19.40 -24.44 -2.61
C LYS A 771 -18.21 -25.24 -2.08
N ALA A 772 -17.99 -26.47 -2.59
CA ALA A 772 -16.81 -27.26 -2.25
C ALA A 772 -15.52 -26.61 -2.77
N ASN A 773 -15.54 -26.09 -4.00
CA ASN A 773 -14.43 -25.36 -4.61
C ASN A 773 -14.19 -24.01 -3.90
N GLU A 774 -15.23 -23.27 -3.54
CA GLU A 774 -15.11 -22.04 -2.73
C GLU A 774 -14.46 -22.35 -1.37
N LYS A 775 -14.87 -23.43 -0.69
CA LYS A 775 -14.26 -23.86 0.57
C LYS A 775 -12.82 -24.33 0.40
N ALA A 776 -12.50 -25.02 -0.69
CA ALA A 776 -11.13 -25.44 -1.00
C ALA A 776 -10.25 -24.23 -1.33
N LEU A 777 -10.75 -23.28 -2.11
CA LEU A 777 -10.08 -22.00 -2.41
C LEU A 777 -9.87 -21.17 -1.15
N LEU A 778 -10.86 -21.13 -0.25
CA LEU A 778 -10.73 -20.46 1.05
C LEU A 778 -9.66 -21.13 1.91
N ASN A 779 -9.62 -22.47 1.97
CA ASN A 779 -8.57 -23.18 2.68
C ASN A 779 -7.19 -22.92 2.06
N LEU A 780 -7.07 -22.86 0.73
CA LEU A 780 -5.81 -22.56 0.03
C LEU A 780 -5.37 -21.10 0.19
N SER A 781 -6.31 -20.17 0.37
CA SER A 781 -6.00 -18.75 0.55
C SER A 781 -5.73 -18.36 2.01
N THR A 782 -6.14 -19.19 2.98
CA THR A 782 -6.07 -18.88 4.42
C THR A 782 -5.21 -19.83 5.27
N ARG A 783 -4.79 -20.99 4.75
CA ARG A 783 -3.96 -21.97 5.48
C ARG A 783 -2.64 -22.31 4.77
N ASP A 784 -1.63 -22.68 5.55
CA ASP A 784 -0.34 -23.16 5.07
C ASP A 784 -0.45 -24.62 4.60
N SER A 785 0.06 -24.92 3.41
CA SER A 785 -0.11 -26.23 2.76
C SER A 785 0.74 -27.35 3.37
N ILE A 786 1.81 -27.00 4.10
CA ILE A 786 2.72 -27.98 4.73
C ILE A 786 2.25 -28.30 6.15
N THR A 787 1.95 -27.28 6.96
CA THR A 787 1.64 -27.41 8.39
C THR A 787 0.15 -27.46 8.71
N GLY A 788 -0.72 -26.98 7.81
CA GLY A 788 -2.17 -26.88 8.02
C GLY A 788 -2.60 -25.74 8.97
N LEU A 789 -1.65 -24.95 9.48
CA LEU A 789 -1.87 -23.78 10.32
C LEU A 789 -2.44 -22.60 9.52
N ALA A 790 -2.83 -21.53 10.21
CA ALA A 790 -3.16 -20.27 9.54
C ALA A 790 -1.94 -19.77 8.74
N ASN A 791 -2.18 -19.26 7.52
CA ASN A 791 -1.13 -18.60 6.77
C ASN A 791 -1.02 -17.11 7.16
N ARG A 792 -0.04 -16.41 6.58
CA ARG A 792 0.18 -14.98 6.81
C ARG A 792 -1.08 -14.12 6.62
N THR A 793 -1.92 -14.42 5.62
CA THR A 793 -3.14 -13.65 5.34
C THR A 793 -4.14 -13.78 6.49
N LEU A 794 -4.47 -15.01 6.88
CA LEU A 794 -5.42 -15.28 7.96
C LEU A 794 -4.89 -14.80 9.32
N PHE A 795 -3.57 -14.89 9.53
CA PHE A 795 -2.91 -14.37 10.72
C PHE A 795 -3.06 -12.85 10.85
N ILE A 796 -2.77 -12.08 9.80
CA ILE A 796 -2.92 -10.62 9.81
C ILE A 796 -4.38 -10.22 10.05
N GLU A 797 -5.33 -10.93 9.43
CA GLU A 797 -6.75 -10.72 9.66
C GLU A 797 -7.14 -10.98 11.12
N SER A 798 -6.68 -12.09 11.69
CA SER A 798 -6.90 -12.44 13.11
C SER A 798 -6.29 -11.41 14.06
N LEU A 799 -5.11 -10.89 13.73
CA LEU A 799 -4.43 -9.84 14.50
C LEU A 799 -5.22 -8.52 14.47
N ASN A 800 -5.68 -8.10 13.29
CA ASN A 800 -6.54 -6.91 13.15
C ASN A 800 -7.83 -7.05 13.96
N GLN A 801 -8.48 -8.22 13.91
CA GLN A 801 -9.69 -8.51 14.70
C GLN A 801 -9.39 -8.49 16.20
N ALA A 802 -8.26 -9.04 16.64
CA ALA A 802 -7.85 -9.01 18.05
C ALA A 802 -7.58 -7.58 18.53
N ILE A 803 -6.89 -6.75 17.73
CA ILE A 803 -6.68 -5.32 18.03
C ILE A 803 -8.02 -4.58 18.13
N ALA A 804 -8.93 -4.81 17.18
CA ALA A 804 -10.27 -4.21 17.20
C ALA A 804 -11.12 -4.65 18.40
N SER A 805 -10.82 -5.82 18.97
CA SER A 805 -11.50 -6.37 20.14
C SER A 805 -10.97 -5.83 21.47
N CYS A 806 -9.84 -5.11 21.47
CA CYS A 806 -9.30 -4.46 22.67
C CYS A 806 -10.26 -3.39 23.21
N ASN A 807 -10.52 -3.40 24.51
CA ASN A 807 -11.41 -2.44 25.19
C ASN A 807 -10.95 -2.19 26.63
N LYS A 808 -11.69 -1.38 27.41
CA LYS A 808 -11.30 -1.06 28.79
C LYS A 808 -11.17 -2.28 29.71
N ALA A 809 -11.93 -3.35 29.49
CA ALA A 809 -11.85 -4.59 30.27
C ALA A 809 -10.71 -5.50 29.79
N PHE A 810 -10.39 -5.45 28.50
CA PHE A 810 -9.35 -6.24 27.86
C PHE A 810 -8.45 -5.33 27.00
N PRO A 811 -7.55 -4.54 27.61
CA PRO A 811 -6.88 -3.44 26.92
C PRO A 811 -5.69 -3.86 26.07
N SER A 812 -5.14 -5.05 26.33
CA SER A 812 -3.85 -5.46 25.78
C SER A 812 -3.92 -6.84 25.14
N LEU A 813 -3.06 -7.08 24.14
CA LEU A 813 -2.82 -8.40 23.56
C LEU A 813 -1.31 -8.64 23.40
N LEU A 814 -0.92 -9.90 23.21
CA LEU A 814 0.48 -10.29 23.01
C LEU A 814 0.67 -10.97 21.65
N LEU A 815 1.69 -10.52 20.93
CA LEU A 815 2.20 -11.13 19.72
C LEU A 815 3.57 -11.74 20.00
N VAL A 816 3.77 -12.99 19.58
CA VAL A 816 5.06 -13.70 19.58
C VAL A 816 5.39 -14.16 18.17
N LEU A 817 6.52 -13.72 17.61
CA LEU A 817 7.12 -14.31 16.41
C LEU A 817 8.19 -15.32 16.81
N ILE A 818 8.30 -16.40 16.07
CA ILE A 818 9.19 -17.54 16.36
C ILE A 818 9.91 -17.91 15.07
N ASP A 819 11.23 -18.09 15.12
CA ASP A 819 12.05 -18.54 13.98
C ASP A 819 12.86 -19.78 14.37
N ILE A 820 12.88 -20.81 13.53
CA ILE A 820 13.68 -22.00 13.76
C ILE A 820 15.15 -21.72 13.40
N ASP A 821 16.02 -21.76 14.40
CA ASP A 821 17.43 -21.40 14.23
C ASP A 821 18.13 -22.37 13.27
N HIS A 822 18.91 -21.82 12.35
CA HIS A 822 19.71 -22.57 11.38
C HIS A 822 18.90 -23.55 10.50
N PHE A 823 17.60 -23.34 10.29
CA PHE A 823 16.75 -24.23 9.48
C PHE A 823 17.30 -24.48 8.06
N ARG A 824 17.93 -23.46 7.44
CA ARG A 824 18.62 -23.63 6.14
C ARG A 824 19.70 -24.71 6.20
N LYS A 825 20.51 -24.75 7.27
CA LYS A 825 21.57 -25.76 7.44
C LYS A 825 21.00 -27.17 7.57
N ILE A 826 19.82 -27.30 8.19
CA ILE A 826 19.10 -28.58 8.30
C ILE A 826 18.64 -29.04 6.92
N ASN A 827 18.03 -28.15 6.13
CA ASN A 827 17.63 -28.45 4.75
C ASN A 827 18.83 -28.84 3.87
N ASP A 828 19.95 -28.14 4.01
CA ASP A 828 21.16 -28.40 3.23
C ASP A 828 21.81 -29.76 3.60
N LEU A 829 21.68 -30.20 4.85
CA LEU A 829 22.28 -31.46 5.35
C LEU A 829 21.36 -32.68 5.19
N MET A 830 20.05 -32.52 5.39
CA MET A 830 19.09 -33.64 5.47
C MET A 830 18.05 -33.65 4.34
N GLY A 831 18.08 -32.66 3.44
CA GLY A 831 17.15 -32.51 2.33
C GLY A 831 15.81 -31.87 2.72
N HIS A 832 15.11 -31.35 1.71
CA HIS A 832 13.86 -30.59 1.89
C HIS A 832 12.72 -31.42 2.51
N GLU A 833 12.65 -32.72 2.23
CA GLU A 833 11.62 -33.60 2.81
C GLU A 833 11.75 -33.71 4.34
N SER A 834 12.98 -33.78 4.85
CA SER A 834 13.28 -33.77 6.29
C SER A 834 12.95 -32.41 6.93
N GLY A 835 13.18 -31.32 6.22
CA GLY A 835 12.78 -29.97 6.66
C GLY A 835 11.27 -29.79 6.75
N ASP A 836 10.52 -30.30 5.77
CA ASP A 836 9.05 -30.28 5.79
C ASP A 836 8.50 -31.15 6.92
N ALA A 837 9.12 -32.31 7.19
CA ALA A 837 8.77 -33.15 8.34
C ALA A 837 9.02 -32.44 9.67
N LEU A 838 10.15 -31.73 9.81
CA LEU A 838 10.46 -30.89 10.96
C LEU A 838 9.41 -29.79 11.18
N LEU A 839 9.05 -29.06 10.12
CA LEU A 839 8.05 -28.00 10.21
C LEU A 839 6.67 -28.53 10.65
N LYS A 840 6.26 -29.69 10.14
CA LYS A 840 5.03 -30.37 10.57
C LYS A 840 5.08 -30.76 12.04
N GLU A 841 6.20 -31.28 12.49
CA GLU A 841 6.38 -31.69 13.89
C GLU A 841 6.37 -30.48 14.83
N VAL A 842 7.06 -29.38 14.49
CA VAL A 842 7.01 -28.13 15.25
C VAL A 842 5.58 -27.59 15.33
N ALA A 843 4.86 -27.54 14.20
CA ALA A 843 3.48 -27.11 14.16
C ALA A 843 2.58 -27.98 15.06
N ASN A 844 2.76 -29.30 15.05
CA ASN A 844 2.00 -30.24 15.87
C ASN A 844 2.30 -30.05 17.37
N ARG A 845 3.58 -29.94 17.74
CA ARG A 845 4.03 -29.73 19.12
C ARG A 845 3.48 -28.42 19.71
N LEU A 846 3.59 -27.33 18.96
CA LEU A 846 3.03 -26.04 19.34
C LEU A 846 1.50 -26.11 19.47
N SER A 847 0.80 -26.75 18.51
CA SER A 847 -0.66 -26.89 18.56
C SER A 847 -1.16 -27.72 19.75
N GLN A 848 -0.36 -28.67 20.25
CA GLN A 848 -0.71 -29.49 21.40
C GLN A 848 -0.42 -28.80 22.75
N HIS A 849 0.60 -27.95 22.80
CA HIS A 849 1.03 -27.27 24.04
C HIS A 849 0.36 -25.91 24.26
N LEU A 850 0.01 -25.21 23.19
CA LEU A 850 -0.63 -23.89 23.27
C LEU A 850 -2.14 -24.00 23.48
N ASP A 851 -2.73 -23.00 24.13
CA ASP A 851 -4.17 -22.93 24.36
C ASP A 851 -4.93 -22.85 23.02
N LYS A 852 -6.09 -23.53 22.93
CA LYS A 852 -6.97 -23.47 21.75
C LYS A 852 -7.51 -22.07 21.47
N GLY A 853 -7.50 -21.19 22.46
CA GLY A 853 -7.85 -19.79 22.30
C GLY A 853 -6.76 -18.93 21.64
N PHE A 854 -5.54 -19.44 21.46
CA PHE A 854 -4.46 -18.73 20.77
C PHE A 854 -4.53 -18.98 19.26
N THR A 855 -4.14 -17.97 18.48
CA THR A 855 -3.99 -18.13 17.04
C THR A 855 -2.55 -18.50 16.73
N LEU A 856 -2.34 -19.72 16.24
CA LEU A 856 -1.05 -20.21 15.76
C LEU A 856 -1.02 -20.18 14.23
N ALA A 857 0.03 -19.56 13.67
CA ALA A 857 0.20 -19.38 12.24
C ALA A 857 1.62 -19.69 11.78
N ARG A 858 1.78 -20.03 10.51
CA ARG A 858 3.08 -20.04 9.81
C ARG A 858 3.11 -18.87 8.84
N VAL A 859 4.03 -17.93 9.08
CA VAL A 859 4.06 -16.63 8.40
C VAL A 859 5.07 -16.63 7.25
N SER A 860 6.15 -17.40 7.38
CA SER A 860 7.22 -17.57 6.39
C SER A 860 7.79 -19.00 6.43
N SER A 861 8.89 -19.27 5.71
CA SER A 861 9.51 -20.59 5.56
C SER A 861 9.72 -21.33 6.90
N ASP A 862 10.35 -20.66 7.85
CA ASP A 862 10.78 -21.17 9.15
C ASP A 862 10.19 -20.35 10.31
N GLU A 863 9.33 -19.38 9.97
CA GLU A 863 8.74 -18.46 10.93
C GLU A 863 7.30 -18.82 11.28
N PHE A 864 7.04 -18.93 12.58
CA PHE A 864 5.73 -19.11 13.17
C PHE A 864 5.32 -17.85 13.95
N ALA A 865 4.02 -17.66 14.13
CA ALA A 865 3.48 -16.60 14.95
C ALA A 865 2.41 -17.13 15.90
N VAL A 866 2.42 -16.63 17.13
CA VAL A 866 1.41 -16.90 18.15
C VAL A 866 0.80 -15.58 18.57
N LEU A 867 -0.52 -15.49 18.44
CA LEU A 867 -1.32 -14.35 18.88
C LEU A 867 -2.20 -14.76 20.06
N ILE A 868 -2.05 -14.04 21.17
CA ILE A 868 -2.86 -14.19 22.37
C ILE A 868 -3.89 -13.05 22.35
N PRO A 869 -5.18 -13.35 22.17
CA PRO A 869 -6.20 -12.31 22.04
C PRO A 869 -6.46 -11.58 23.37
N PRO A 870 -7.07 -10.38 23.34
CA PRO A 870 -7.13 -9.50 24.51
C PRO A 870 -7.82 -10.11 25.73
N TYR A 871 -8.85 -10.92 25.50
CA TYR A 871 -9.62 -11.56 26.56
C TYR A 871 -8.86 -12.66 27.31
N LEU A 872 -7.77 -13.18 26.73
CA LEU A 872 -6.86 -14.14 27.36
C LEU A 872 -5.59 -13.49 27.92
N PHE A 873 -5.26 -12.27 27.48
CA PHE A 873 -4.06 -11.55 27.92
C PHE A 873 -4.35 -10.48 28.99
N SER A 874 -5.58 -9.97 29.09
CA SER A 874 -5.90 -8.93 30.08
C SER A 874 -5.64 -9.38 31.52
N GLY A 875 -4.97 -8.51 32.29
CA GLY A 875 -4.57 -8.80 33.66
C GLY A 875 -3.34 -9.71 33.78
N MET A 876 -2.75 -10.15 32.66
CA MET A 876 -1.51 -10.92 32.65
C MET A 876 -0.30 -9.99 32.74
N THR A 877 0.75 -10.47 33.42
CA THR A 877 1.99 -9.71 33.62
C THR A 877 3.03 -10.09 32.57
N ILE A 878 4.09 -9.28 32.45
CA ILE A 878 5.30 -9.63 31.66
C ILE A 878 5.83 -11.04 32.02
N PHE A 879 5.64 -11.48 33.26
CA PHE A 879 6.00 -12.83 33.70
C PHE A 879 5.27 -13.94 32.93
N PHE A 880 3.99 -13.75 32.59
CA PHE A 880 3.26 -14.70 31.75
C PHE A 880 3.85 -14.78 30.34
N ALA A 881 4.11 -13.63 29.72
CA ALA A 881 4.70 -13.56 28.39
C ALA A 881 6.08 -14.23 28.35
N LYS A 882 6.91 -14.03 29.39
CA LYS A 882 8.19 -14.74 29.57
C LYS A 882 8.01 -16.25 29.69
N LYS A 883 7.10 -16.69 30.57
CA LYS A 883 6.82 -18.11 30.76
C LYS A 883 6.33 -18.77 29.47
N LEU A 884 5.45 -18.12 28.72
CA LEU A 884 4.96 -18.62 27.44
C LEU A 884 6.10 -18.77 26.42
N ALA A 885 7.00 -17.79 26.33
CA ALA A 885 8.18 -17.89 25.48
C ALA A 885 9.11 -19.04 25.92
N ASP A 886 9.37 -19.20 27.22
CA ASP A 886 10.13 -20.34 27.74
C ASP A 886 9.49 -21.69 27.39
N ASP A 887 8.16 -21.78 27.50
CA ASP A 887 7.41 -23.01 27.19
C ASP A 887 7.46 -23.33 25.69
N ILE A 888 7.37 -22.30 24.83
CA ILE A 888 7.57 -22.43 23.37
C ILE A 888 8.98 -22.93 23.06
N LEU A 889 10.02 -22.30 23.62
CA LEU A 889 11.41 -22.67 23.40
C LEU A 889 11.69 -24.10 23.86
N LYS A 890 11.24 -24.50 25.06
CA LYS A 890 11.39 -25.87 25.58
C LYS A 890 10.70 -26.90 24.69
N CYS A 891 9.52 -26.57 24.17
CA CYS A 891 8.74 -27.43 23.29
C CYS A 891 9.47 -27.70 21.97
N ILE A 892 10.09 -26.67 21.39
CA ILE A 892 10.88 -26.79 20.15
C ILE A 892 12.22 -27.48 20.42
N ASN A 893 12.89 -27.18 21.53
CA ASN A 893 14.20 -27.72 21.91
C ASN A 893 14.20 -29.23 22.18
N HIS A 894 13.03 -29.85 22.35
CA HIS A 894 12.96 -31.30 22.49
C HIS A 894 13.47 -31.97 21.20
N PRO A 895 14.38 -32.96 21.26
CA PRO A 895 14.86 -33.64 20.06
C PRO A 895 13.70 -34.18 19.22
N PHE A 896 13.79 -34.12 17.90
CA PHE A 896 12.85 -34.81 17.02
C PHE A 896 13.56 -35.98 16.35
N THR A 897 12.87 -37.11 16.27
CA THR A 897 13.39 -38.31 15.63
C THR A 897 12.80 -38.41 14.23
N HIS A 898 13.64 -38.32 13.20
CA HIS A 898 13.22 -38.55 11.82
C HIS A 898 14.10 -39.64 11.20
N GLN A 899 13.48 -40.68 10.64
CA GLN A 899 14.17 -41.85 10.06
C GLN A 899 15.19 -42.52 11.00
N GLY A 900 14.98 -42.45 12.32
CA GLY A 900 15.86 -43.04 13.32
C GLY A 900 17.05 -42.17 13.75
N VAL A 901 17.17 -40.94 13.25
CA VAL A 901 18.17 -39.95 13.68
C VAL A 901 17.50 -38.95 14.62
N GLU A 902 18.06 -38.76 15.82
CA GLU A 902 17.66 -37.69 16.72
C GLU A 902 18.40 -36.40 16.38
N THR A 903 17.64 -35.35 16.09
CA THR A 903 18.17 -34.02 15.79
C THR A 903 17.63 -33.03 16.80
N SER A 904 18.53 -32.29 17.45
CA SER A 904 18.17 -31.16 18.30
C SER A 904 18.08 -29.89 17.44
N VAL A 905 17.00 -29.15 17.61
CA VAL A 905 16.75 -27.85 16.98
C VAL A 905 16.48 -26.82 18.05
N SER A 906 16.81 -25.56 17.77
CA SER A 906 16.44 -24.43 18.62
C SER A 906 15.62 -23.42 17.85
N ALA A 907 15.02 -22.48 18.57
CA ALA A 907 14.29 -21.37 17.98
C ALA A 907 14.58 -20.07 18.71
N SER A 908 14.40 -18.95 18.02
CA SER A 908 14.43 -17.62 18.60
C SER A 908 13.03 -17.01 18.61
N CYS A 909 12.69 -16.18 19.61
CA CYS A 909 11.38 -15.55 19.71
C CYS A 909 11.43 -14.01 19.89
N GLY A 910 10.57 -13.29 19.19
CA GLY A 910 10.37 -11.85 19.36
C GLY A 910 8.97 -11.54 19.88
N LEU A 911 8.88 -10.78 20.97
CA LEU A 911 7.62 -10.46 21.64
C LEU A 911 7.27 -8.98 21.48
N ALA A 912 6.02 -8.70 21.13
CA ALA A 912 5.46 -7.34 21.13
C ALA A 912 4.07 -7.30 21.76
N ILE A 913 3.81 -6.27 22.54
CA ILE A 913 2.58 -6.06 23.32
C ILE A 913 1.82 -4.87 22.74
N TYR A 914 0.55 -5.07 22.41
CA TYR A 914 -0.34 -3.96 22.07
C TYR A 914 -1.05 -3.46 23.33
N PRO A 915 -1.27 -2.14 23.51
CA PRO A 915 -0.83 -1.04 22.63
C PRO A 915 0.58 -0.50 22.96
N ASP A 916 1.26 -1.11 23.93
CA ASP A 916 2.49 -0.60 24.54
C ASP A 916 3.66 -0.51 23.56
N ASP A 917 3.72 -1.37 22.54
CA ASP A 917 4.77 -1.40 21.52
C ASP A 917 4.30 -0.80 20.19
N ALA A 918 3.02 -0.97 19.84
CA ALA A 918 2.43 -0.45 18.61
C ALA A 918 0.91 -0.30 18.70
N ILE A 919 0.33 0.52 17.81
CA ILE A 919 -1.11 0.82 17.77
C ILE A 919 -1.85 0.24 16.56
N ASP A 920 -1.13 -0.43 15.66
CA ASP A 920 -1.69 -1.17 14.53
C ASP A 920 -0.89 -2.47 14.29
N SER A 921 -1.48 -3.38 13.52
CA SER A 921 -0.93 -4.73 13.29
C SER A 921 0.40 -4.71 12.55
N GLU A 922 0.60 -3.79 11.60
CA GLU A 922 1.82 -3.70 10.81
C GLU A 922 3.01 -3.28 11.69
N HIS A 923 2.83 -2.24 12.49
CA HIS A 923 3.83 -1.81 13.46
C HIS A 923 4.07 -2.86 14.53
N LEU A 924 3.02 -3.53 15.04
CA LEU A 924 3.19 -4.57 16.07
C LEU A 924 4.00 -5.77 15.54
N ILE A 925 3.75 -6.18 14.30
CA ILE A 925 4.56 -7.22 13.64
C ILE A 925 6.00 -6.75 13.48
N ARG A 926 6.25 -5.51 13.01
CA ARG A 926 7.62 -4.96 12.92
C ARG A 926 8.33 -4.92 14.27
N CYS A 927 7.61 -4.58 15.34
CA CYS A 927 8.14 -4.56 16.70
C CYS A 927 8.58 -5.97 17.12
N ALA A 928 7.71 -6.96 16.91
CA ALA A 928 8.03 -8.36 17.21
C ALA A 928 9.17 -8.89 16.35
N ASP A 929 9.26 -8.49 15.07
CA ASP A 929 10.30 -8.91 14.13
C ASP A 929 11.67 -8.33 14.53
N SER A 930 11.71 -7.05 14.90
CA SER A 930 12.93 -6.46 15.45
C SER A 930 13.36 -7.11 16.76
N ALA A 931 12.42 -7.51 17.62
CA ALA A 931 12.75 -8.23 18.84
C ALA A 931 13.30 -9.63 18.52
N LEU A 932 12.74 -10.31 17.52
CA LEU A 932 13.19 -11.61 17.03
C LEU A 932 14.62 -11.54 16.49
N ASP A 933 14.91 -10.54 15.65
CA ASP A 933 16.27 -10.31 15.16
C ASP A 933 17.24 -10.04 16.31
N HIS A 934 16.81 -9.31 17.34
CA HIS A 934 17.65 -9.10 18.51
C HIS A 934 17.91 -10.41 19.28
N ALA A 935 16.91 -11.28 19.39
CA ALA A 935 17.08 -12.61 20.00
C ALA A 935 18.09 -13.47 19.23
N LYS A 936 18.10 -13.40 17.89
CA LYS A 936 19.09 -14.09 17.04
C LYS A 936 20.50 -13.55 17.27
N HIS A 937 20.67 -12.22 17.32
CA HIS A 937 21.96 -11.59 17.59
C HIS A 937 22.52 -11.89 18.98
N LYS A 938 21.65 -12.19 19.96
CA LYS A 938 22.05 -12.50 21.35
C LYS A 938 22.45 -13.97 21.57
N GLY A 939 22.62 -14.75 20.50
CA GLY A 939 23.13 -16.12 20.57
C GLY A 939 22.13 -17.22 20.21
N ASN A 940 21.03 -16.88 19.54
CA ASN A 940 19.94 -17.81 19.19
C ASN A 940 19.32 -18.50 20.43
N ASN A 941 18.36 -19.42 20.25
CA ASN A 941 17.72 -20.15 21.36
C ASN A 941 17.23 -19.26 22.52
N SER A 942 16.72 -18.07 22.22
CA SER A 942 16.34 -17.07 23.22
C SER A 942 15.12 -16.29 22.80
N TYR A 943 14.58 -15.47 23.70
CA TYR A 943 13.49 -14.55 23.37
C TYR A 943 13.83 -13.12 23.80
N GLN A 944 13.29 -12.12 23.08
CA GLN A 944 13.39 -10.71 23.44
C GLN A 944 12.04 -10.01 23.33
N PHE A 945 11.82 -9.00 24.17
CA PHE A 945 10.73 -8.05 24.02
C PHE A 945 11.16 -6.90 23.11
N PHE A 946 10.22 -6.30 22.40
CA PHE A 946 10.47 -5.05 21.72
C PHE A 946 10.74 -3.92 22.71
N ASP A 947 11.73 -3.07 22.41
CA ASP A 947 12.10 -1.92 23.24
C ASP A 947 11.96 -0.63 22.42
N LYS A 948 10.97 0.18 22.78
CA LYS A 948 10.67 1.49 22.15
C LYS A 948 11.78 2.51 22.27
N GLN A 949 12.64 2.45 23.30
CA GLN A 949 13.70 3.45 23.50
C GLN A 949 14.83 3.32 22.48
N ARG A 950 14.90 2.19 21.76
CA ARG A 950 15.99 1.85 20.84
C ARG A 950 15.70 2.18 19.36
N HIS A 951 14.47 2.56 19.00
CA HIS A 951 13.99 2.62 17.59
C HIS A 951 13.49 3.98 17.07
N GLN A 952 13.88 5.09 17.70
CA GLN A 952 13.82 6.39 17.02
C GLN A 952 15.03 6.51 16.08
N LEU A 953 14.87 6.06 14.83
CA LEU A 953 15.87 6.24 13.77
C LEU A 953 15.95 7.73 13.38
N ASP A 954 16.71 8.49 14.16
CA ASP A 954 17.14 9.85 13.84
C ASP A 954 18.21 9.79 12.73
N PRO A 955 18.09 10.52 11.60
CA PRO A 955 19.16 10.62 10.59
C PRO A 955 20.50 11.09 11.17
N THR A 956 20.52 11.72 12.35
CA THR A 956 21.77 12.01 13.08
C THR A 956 22.50 10.75 13.56
N ILE A 957 21.80 9.64 13.85
CA ILE A 957 22.40 8.38 14.33
C ILE A 957 23.16 7.66 13.22
N LEU A 958 22.58 7.52 12.03
CA LEU A 958 23.27 6.89 10.87
C LEU A 958 24.52 7.69 10.47
N SER A 959 24.46 9.02 10.57
CA SER A 959 25.61 9.90 10.35
C SER A 959 26.70 9.68 11.42
N ARG A 960 26.31 9.54 12.70
CA ARG A 960 27.23 9.28 13.81
C ARG A 960 27.85 7.88 13.75
N GLU A 961 27.10 6.85 13.37
CA GLU A 961 27.60 5.50 13.18
C GLU A 961 28.62 5.45 12.04
N SER A 962 28.29 6.06 10.89
CA SER A 962 29.22 6.20 9.77
C SER A 962 30.47 7.00 10.13
N ALA A 963 30.36 8.03 10.99
CA ALA A 963 31.50 8.78 11.48
C ALA A 963 32.39 7.94 12.41
N LEU A 964 31.79 7.11 13.28
CA LEU A 964 32.53 6.28 14.23
C LEU A 964 33.29 5.14 13.52
N LEU A 965 32.68 4.51 12.51
CA LEU A 965 33.36 3.51 11.68
C LEU A 965 34.50 4.14 10.85
N ARG A 966 34.28 5.31 10.24
CA ARG A 966 35.34 6.05 9.53
C ARG A 966 36.48 6.43 10.46
N ALA A 967 36.20 6.89 11.68
CA ALA A 967 37.22 7.23 12.66
C ALA A 967 38.12 6.04 13.04
N ILE A 968 37.60 4.80 13.01
CA ILE A 968 38.39 3.58 13.21
C ILE A 968 39.33 3.37 12.01
N ASP A 969 38.81 3.45 10.79
CA ASP A 969 39.58 3.28 9.55
C ASP A 969 40.68 4.36 9.39
N ASP A 970 40.34 5.60 9.73
CA ASP A 970 41.21 6.78 9.69
C ASP A 970 42.19 6.84 10.88
N LYS A 971 42.17 5.86 11.79
CA LYS A 971 43.06 5.74 12.97
C LYS A 971 42.99 6.96 13.90
N GLN A 972 41.82 7.57 14.04
CA GLN A 972 41.57 8.72 14.89
C GLN A 972 41.50 8.37 16.39
N PHE A 973 41.30 7.10 16.74
CA PHE A 973 41.35 6.63 18.12
C PHE A 973 42.79 6.41 18.60
N LYS A 974 43.10 6.92 19.79
CA LYS A 974 44.41 6.80 20.44
C LYS A 974 44.27 6.28 21.87
N LEU A 975 45.30 5.59 22.35
CA LEU A 975 45.42 5.17 23.74
C LEU A 975 46.22 6.19 24.54
N PHE A 976 45.66 6.60 25.67
CA PHE A 976 46.37 7.28 26.74
C PHE A 976 46.63 6.27 27.86
N TYR A 977 47.78 6.36 28.50
CA TYR A 977 48.27 5.38 29.46
C TYR A 977 48.25 6.00 30.84
N GLN A 978 47.44 5.44 31.75
CA GLN A 978 47.43 5.86 33.15
C GLN A 978 48.30 4.90 33.98
N PRO A 979 49.31 5.40 34.72
CA PRO A 979 50.24 4.54 35.45
C PRO A 979 49.58 3.89 36.68
N LYS A 980 49.96 2.63 36.94
CA LYS A 980 49.60 1.82 38.11
C LYS A 980 50.84 1.68 38.99
N TYR A 981 50.73 1.99 40.28
CA TYR A 981 51.85 1.97 41.22
C TYR A 981 51.67 0.92 42.31
N GLN A 982 52.74 0.23 42.69
CA GLN A 982 52.73 -0.65 43.85
C GLN A 982 52.61 0.18 45.13
N ALA A 983 51.67 -0.17 46.02
CA ALA A 983 51.32 0.63 47.18
C ALA A 983 52.49 0.84 48.17
N GLU A 984 53.29 -0.21 48.41
CA GLU A 984 54.39 -0.20 49.39
C GLU A 984 55.68 0.42 48.82
N SER A 985 56.11 -0.03 47.65
CA SER A 985 57.39 0.38 47.06
C SER A 985 57.31 1.67 46.25
N ARG A 986 56.08 2.13 45.93
CA ARG A 986 55.80 3.22 44.98
C ARG A 986 56.43 3.04 43.60
N LYS A 987 56.78 1.80 43.23
CA LYS A 987 57.29 1.49 41.89
C LYS A 987 56.15 1.37 40.89
N LEU A 988 56.40 1.86 39.68
CA LEU A 988 55.49 1.67 38.55
C LEU A 988 55.43 0.17 38.18
N VAL A 989 54.22 -0.37 38.05
CA VAL A 989 53.96 -1.80 37.73
C VAL A 989 53.27 -2.02 36.38
N GLY A 990 52.69 -0.96 35.80
CA GLY A 990 52.01 -1.06 34.52
C GLY A 990 51.19 0.18 34.20
N PHE A 991 50.39 0.08 33.15
CA PHE A 991 49.49 1.14 32.71
C PHE A 991 48.11 0.58 32.39
N GLU A 992 47.08 1.41 32.56
CA GLU A 992 45.78 1.21 31.94
C GLU A 992 45.71 2.02 30.64
N GLY A 993 45.37 1.35 29.54
CA GLY A 993 45.17 1.94 28.22
C GLY A 993 43.76 2.46 28.06
N LEU A 994 43.60 3.76 28.18
CA LEU A 994 42.33 4.47 28.09
C LEU A 994 42.16 5.09 26.70
N VAL A 995 41.11 4.67 25.99
CA VAL A 995 40.80 5.19 24.66
C VAL A 995 40.45 6.69 24.70
N ARG A 996 40.90 7.43 23.70
CA ARG A 996 40.53 8.82 23.43
C ARG A 996 40.25 8.96 21.94
N TRP A 997 39.14 9.61 21.59
CA TRP A 997 38.82 9.92 20.21
C TRP A 997 39.34 11.32 19.89
N GLN A 998 40.36 11.39 19.04
CA GLN A 998 40.88 12.67 18.56
C GLN A 998 40.11 13.09 17.31
N GLN A 999 39.43 14.23 17.38
CA GLN A 999 38.72 14.82 16.25
C GLN A 999 39.71 15.55 15.32
N ASP A 1000 39.32 15.79 14.06
CA ASP A 1000 40.17 16.43 13.04
C ASP A 1000 40.58 17.86 13.41
N ASP A 1001 39.79 18.54 14.24
CA ASP A 1001 40.09 19.88 14.77
C ASP A 1001 41.11 19.87 15.93
N GLY A 1002 41.57 18.68 16.32
CA GLY A 1002 42.51 18.46 17.42
C GLY A 1002 41.86 18.35 18.80
N SER A 1003 40.53 18.46 18.91
CA SER A 1003 39.81 18.22 20.17
C SER A 1003 39.78 16.72 20.53
N ILE A 1004 39.61 16.43 21.82
CA ILE A 1004 39.52 15.05 22.32
C ILE A 1004 38.12 14.84 22.90
N GLU A 1005 37.38 13.92 22.29
CA GLU A 1005 36.04 13.55 22.76
C GLU A 1005 36.11 12.55 23.92
N SER A 1006 35.21 12.75 24.88
CA SER A 1006 35.13 11.92 26.08
C SER A 1006 34.63 10.50 25.76
N PRO A 1007 35.26 9.44 26.31
CA PRO A 1007 34.76 8.07 26.21
C PRO A 1007 33.31 7.89 26.63
N ALA A 1008 32.84 8.65 27.62
CA ALA A 1008 31.46 8.60 28.09
C ALA A 1008 30.43 8.98 27.01
N ASN A 1009 30.84 9.73 25.97
CA ASN A 1009 29.95 10.17 24.90
C ASN A 1009 29.88 9.19 23.73
N PHE A 1010 30.97 8.47 23.44
CA PHE A 1010 31.05 7.63 22.25
C PHE A 1010 31.10 6.13 22.55
N ILE A 1011 31.55 5.67 23.73
CA ILE A 1011 31.56 4.24 24.07
C ILE A 1011 30.13 3.66 24.15
N PRO A 1012 29.16 4.27 24.87
CA PRO A 1012 27.80 3.74 24.91
C PRO A 1012 27.18 3.62 23.51
N PHE A 1013 27.44 4.63 22.67
CA PHE A 1013 26.97 4.65 21.30
C PHE A 1013 27.66 3.58 20.43
N ALA A 1014 28.98 3.41 20.55
CA ALA A 1014 29.74 2.36 19.87
C ALA A 1014 29.28 0.96 20.29
N GLU A 1015 28.87 0.78 21.56
CA GLU A 1015 28.24 -0.44 22.03
C GLU A 1015 26.89 -0.65 21.36
N GLU A 1016 26.00 0.35 21.36
CA GLU A 1016 24.67 0.29 20.75
C GLU A 1016 24.70 -0.17 19.28
N CYS A 1017 25.57 0.43 18.46
CA CYS A 1017 25.75 0.09 17.03
C CYS A 1017 26.73 -1.07 16.77
N SER A 1018 27.28 -1.71 17.81
CA SER A 1018 28.27 -2.80 17.71
C SER A 1018 29.62 -2.41 17.08
N ALA A 1019 29.88 -1.13 16.84
CA ALA A 1019 31.20 -0.61 16.45
C ALA A 1019 32.27 -0.73 17.55
N ILE A 1020 31.86 -1.05 18.79
CA ILE A 1020 32.78 -1.33 19.90
C ILE A 1020 33.74 -2.49 19.60
N ILE A 1021 33.29 -3.53 18.89
CA ILE A 1021 34.12 -4.70 18.56
C ILE A 1021 35.27 -4.31 17.62
N PRO A 1022 35.03 -3.72 16.42
CA PRO A 1022 36.12 -3.30 15.55
C PRO A 1022 37.02 -2.25 16.20
N MET A 1023 36.47 -1.35 17.02
CA MET A 1023 37.26 -0.37 17.78
C MET A 1023 38.20 -1.05 18.78
N THR A 1024 37.71 -1.97 19.61
CA THR A 1024 38.53 -2.70 20.59
C THR A 1024 39.58 -3.55 19.89
N ASN A 1025 39.27 -4.18 18.75
CA ASN A 1025 40.27 -4.92 17.95
C ASN A 1025 41.42 -4.03 17.48
N TYR A 1026 41.08 -2.84 16.98
CA TYR A 1026 42.08 -1.84 16.60
C TYR A 1026 42.92 -1.38 17.81
N LEU A 1027 42.27 -1.09 18.94
CA LEU A 1027 42.97 -0.64 20.16
C LEU A 1027 43.87 -1.74 20.76
N LEU A 1028 43.47 -3.01 20.68
CA LEU A 1028 44.32 -4.14 21.07
C LEU A 1028 45.59 -4.19 20.21
N ASP A 1029 45.48 -3.98 18.90
CA ASP A 1029 46.65 -3.90 18.01
C ASP A 1029 47.56 -2.71 18.37
N VAL A 1030 46.97 -1.54 18.64
CA VAL A 1030 47.71 -0.32 19.08
C VAL A 1030 48.45 -0.57 20.40
N ALA A 1031 47.78 -1.18 21.38
CA ALA A 1031 48.38 -1.51 22.68
C ALA A 1031 49.53 -2.51 22.51
N CYS A 1032 49.30 -3.59 21.76
CA CYS A 1032 50.33 -4.61 21.51
C CYS A 1032 51.55 -4.02 20.80
N LYS A 1033 51.32 -3.13 19.83
CA LYS A 1033 52.39 -2.40 19.15
C LYS A 1033 53.18 -1.50 20.10
N GLN A 1034 52.51 -0.79 21.01
CA GLN A 1034 53.18 0.07 22.00
C GLN A 1034 54.00 -0.77 23.00
N ILE A 1035 53.46 -1.89 23.50
CA ILE A 1035 54.19 -2.82 24.36
C ILE A 1035 55.44 -3.31 23.66
N SER A 1036 55.32 -3.74 22.39
CA SER A 1036 56.46 -4.20 21.59
C SER A 1036 57.53 -3.11 21.45
N HIS A 1037 57.11 -1.86 21.21
CA HIS A 1037 58.00 -0.71 21.15
C HIS A 1037 58.77 -0.48 22.46
N TRP A 1038 58.08 -0.44 23.60
CA TRP A 1038 58.71 -0.29 24.91
C TRP A 1038 59.70 -1.43 25.20
N ARG A 1039 59.36 -2.67 24.83
CA ARG A 1039 60.25 -3.81 25.00
C ARG A 1039 61.52 -3.71 24.14
N MET A 1040 61.41 -3.25 22.89
CA MET A 1040 62.58 -3.01 22.03
C MET A 1040 63.51 -1.92 22.59
N MET A 1041 62.96 -0.94 23.33
CA MET A 1041 63.73 0.08 24.04
C MET A 1041 64.37 -0.42 25.35
N GLY A 1042 64.13 -1.68 25.75
CA GLY A 1042 64.61 -2.25 27.01
C GLY A 1042 63.70 -1.99 28.22
N LEU A 1043 62.56 -1.30 28.03
CA LEU A 1043 61.60 -0.90 29.07
C LEU A 1043 60.65 -2.07 29.44
N SER A 1044 61.23 -3.21 29.81
CA SER A 1044 60.64 -4.55 29.65
C SER A 1044 59.75 -5.07 30.80
N GLY A 1045 59.31 -4.20 31.71
CA GLY A 1045 58.60 -4.59 32.96
C GLY A 1045 57.10 -4.28 33.05
N ASN A 1046 56.47 -3.69 32.03
CA ASN A 1046 55.16 -3.04 32.23
C ASN A 1046 54.02 -3.75 31.49
N HIS A 1047 52.97 -4.06 32.26
CA HIS A 1047 51.70 -4.56 31.76
C HIS A 1047 50.87 -3.40 31.21
N VAL A 1048 50.19 -3.60 30.08
CA VAL A 1048 49.14 -2.68 29.62
C VAL A 1048 47.81 -3.38 29.77
N ALA A 1049 46.93 -2.77 30.56
CA ALA A 1049 45.55 -3.21 30.73
C ALA A 1049 44.65 -2.55 29.69
N ILE A 1050 43.76 -3.33 29.08
CA ILE A 1050 42.81 -2.87 28.08
C ILE A 1050 41.41 -3.33 28.49
N ASN A 1051 40.50 -2.36 28.58
CA ASN A 1051 39.08 -2.58 28.82
C ASN A 1051 38.42 -3.33 27.66
N ILE A 1052 37.70 -4.40 27.98
CA ILE A 1052 36.92 -5.21 27.04
C ILE A 1052 35.44 -5.07 27.39
N SER A 1053 34.65 -4.58 26.44
CA SER A 1053 33.19 -4.46 26.61
C SER A 1053 32.52 -5.82 26.72
N ALA A 1054 31.36 -5.87 27.37
CA ALA A 1054 30.55 -7.09 27.49
C ALA A 1054 30.26 -7.73 26.13
N LYS A 1055 29.91 -6.91 25.13
CA LYS A 1055 29.63 -7.36 23.76
C LYS A 1055 30.84 -8.00 23.08
N HIS A 1056 32.04 -7.47 23.30
CA HIS A 1056 33.25 -8.07 22.71
C HIS A 1056 33.68 -9.32 23.49
N PHE A 1057 33.46 -9.36 24.81
CA PHE A 1057 33.72 -10.54 25.62
C PHE A 1057 32.82 -11.73 25.25
N GLU A 1058 31.57 -11.48 24.88
CA GLU A 1058 30.64 -12.51 24.36
C GLU A 1058 30.99 -13.00 22.94
N SER A 1059 31.85 -12.30 22.21
CA SER A 1059 32.24 -12.67 20.84
C SER A 1059 33.13 -13.91 20.82
N ASP A 1060 32.76 -14.90 19.99
CA ASP A 1060 33.54 -16.12 19.77
C ASP A 1060 34.95 -15.85 19.23
N PHE A 1061 35.18 -14.69 18.61
CA PHE A 1061 36.41 -14.32 17.94
C PHE A 1061 37.43 -13.59 18.82
N LEU A 1062 37.07 -13.13 20.04
CA LEU A 1062 37.97 -12.34 20.90
C LEU A 1062 39.30 -13.08 21.17
N VAL A 1063 39.22 -14.35 21.52
CA VAL A 1063 40.40 -15.19 21.80
C VAL A 1063 41.33 -15.26 20.59
N ASP A 1064 40.75 -15.35 19.40
CA ASP A 1064 41.50 -15.44 18.15
C ASP A 1064 42.16 -14.09 17.83
N THR A 1065 41.45 -12.98 17.99
CA THR A 1065 42.02 -11.63 17.81
C THR A 1065 43.17 -11.37 18.77
N VAL A 1066 43.02 -11.69 20.06
CA VAL A 1066 44.08 -11.52 21.06
C VAL A 1066 45.30 -12.35 20.67
N ARG A 1067 45.10 -13.62 20.32
CA ARG A 1067 46.17 -14.51 19.85
C ARG A 1067 46.89 -13.94 18.62
N GLU A 1068 46.16 -13.43 17.64
CA GLU A 1068 46.74 -12.83 16.43
C GLU A 1068 47.56 -11.58 16.75
N CYS A 1069 47.06 -10.68 17.60
CA CYS A 1069 47.78 -9.47 18.01
C CYS A 1069 49.08 -9.80 18.76
N LEU A 1070 49.03 -10.76 19.70
CA LEU A 1070 50.21 -11.23 20.43
C LEU A 1070 51.27 -11.79 19.47
N LEU A 1071 50.85 -12.63 18.50
CA LEU A 1071 51.74 -13.23 17.52
C LEU A 1071 52.33 -12.19 16.56
N ARG A 1072 51.52 -11.24 16.07
CA ARG A 1072 51.92 -10.21 15.12
C ARG A 1072 53.00 -9.27 15.67
N HIS A 1073 52.89 -8.89 16.95
CA HIS A 1073 53.80 -7.92 17.58
C HIS A 1073 54.89 -8.57 18.43
N HIS A 1074 54.94 -9.91 18.46
CA HIS A 1074 55.90 -10.72 19.21
C HIS A 1074 55.99 -10.35 20.70
N ILE A 1075 54.85 -10.05 21.33
CA ILE A 1075 54.79 -9.71 22.75
C ILE A 1075 54.45 -10.95 23.59
N PRO A 1076 55.10 -11.14 24.75
CA PRO A 1076 54.67 -12.16 25.69
C PRO A 1076 53.25 -11.87 26.20
N ALA A 1077 52.41 -12.90 26.25
CA ALA A 1077 51.00 -12.75 26.62
C ALA A 1077 50.80 -12.10 28.01
N HIS A 1078 51.69 -12.36 28.96
CA HIS A 1078 51.61 -11.78 30.31
C HIS A 1078 51.74 -10.26 30.31
N CYS A 1079 52.28 -9.62 29.27
CA CYS A 1079 52.36 -8.16 29.17
C CYS A 1079 51.01 -7.50 28.84
N LEU A 1080 50.01 -8.29 28.44
CA LEU A 1080 48.66 -7.81 28.14
C LEU A 1080 47.71 -8.24 29.27
N GLU A 1081 47.01 -7.25 29.83
CA GLU A 1081 45.96 -7.44 30.83
C GLU A 1081 44.62 -7.05 30.20
N LEU A 1082 43.60 -7.90 30.39
CA LEU A 1082 42.25 -7.67 29.88
C LEU A 1082 41.33 -7.36 31.06
N GLU A 1083 40.72 -6.18 31.05
CA GLU A 1083 39.80 -5.73 32.09
C GLU A 1083 38.37 -6.00 31.64
N ILE A 1084 37.62 -6.74 32.46
CA ILE A 1084 36.27 -7.21 32.14
C ILE A 1084 35.38 -6.82 33.32
N THR A 1085 34.27 -6.14 33.04
CA THR A 1085 33.35 -5.70 34.09
C THR A 1085 32.60 -6.86 34.74
N GLU A 1086 32.22 -6.68 36.00
CA GLU A 1086 31.41 -7.66 36.76
C GLU A 1086 30.12 -8.06 36.01
N SER A 1087 29.42 -7.09 35.44
CA SER A 1087 28.18 -7.34 34.70
C SER A 1087 28.39 -8.24 33.48
N ALA A 1088 29.50 -8.05 32.74
CA ALA A 1088 29.81 -8.86 31.55
C ALA A 1088 29.99 -10.35 31.89
N MET A 1089 30.49 -10.66 33.09
CA MET A 1089 30.73 -12.04 33.52
C MET A 1089 29.47 -12.74 34.01
N MET A 1090 28.49 -11.98 34.49
CA MET A 1090 27.30 -12.50 35.15
C MET A 1090 26.13 -12.75 34.18
N THR A 1091 26.22 -12.25 32.94
CA THR A 1091 25.22 -12.50 31.89
C THR A 1091 25.10 -13.99 31.52
N ASP A 1092 26.23 -14.65 31.24
CA ASP A 1092 26.35 -16.11 31.10
C ASP A 1092 27.64 -16.60 31.78
N PRO A 1093 27.57 -16.99 33.06
CA PRO A 1093 28.74 -17.39 33.84
C PRO A 1093 29.48 -18.62 33.28
N GLU A 1094 28.78 -19.56 32.64
CA GLU A 1094 29.40 -20.79 32.13
C GLU A 1094 30.13 -20.54 30.81
N GLN A 1095 29.57 -19.69 29.94
CA GLN A 1095 30.27 -19.23 28.73
C GLN A 1095 31.47 -18.35 29.09
N ALA A 1096 31.30 -17.39 30.01
CA ALA A 1096 32.37 -16.53 30.51
C ALA A 1096 33.56 -17.36 31.01
N LEU A 1097 33.29 -18.39 31.82
CA LEU A 1097 34.30 -19.30 32.35
C LEU A 1097 35.08 -20.02 31.23
N LYS A 1098 34.41 -20.48 30.17
CA LYS A 1098 35.07 -21.09 29.00
C LYS A 1098 35.98 -20.12 28.27
N ILE A 1099 35.51 -18.89 28.01
CA ILE A 1099 36.28 -17.86 27.31
C ILE A 1099 37.50 -17.47 28.14
N MET A 1100 37.33 -17.26 29.45
CA MET A 1100 38.44 -16.94 30.34
C MET A 1100 39.49 -18.05 30.41
N HIS A 1101 39.09 -19.32 30.46
CA HIS A 1101 40.07 -20.41 30.39
C HIS A 1101 40.86 -20.41 29.08
N ARG A 1102 40.22 -20.10 27.95
CA ARG A 1102 40.90 -19.97 26.65
C ARG A 1102 41.87 -18.78 26.64
N LEU A 1103 41.47 -17.63 27.17
CA LEU A 1103 42.35 -16.46 27.31
C LEU A 1103 43.53 -16.76 28.23
N LYS A 1104 43.29 -17.37 29.40
CA LYS A 1104 44.34 -17.81 30.33
C LYS A 1104 45.30 -18.82 29.70
N ALA A 1105 44.81 -19.69 28.81
CA ALA A 1105 45.66 -20.63 28.08
C ALA A 1105 46.62 -19.91 27.10
N LEU A 1106 46.29 -18.71 26.62
CA LEU A 1106 47.23 -17.87 25.88
C LEU A 1106 48.30 -17.24 26.79
N GLY A 1107 48.00 -17.08 28.08
CA GLY A 1107 48.89 -16.52 29.09
C GLY A 1107 48.68 -15.04 29.39
N VAL A 1108 47.53 -14.46 29.00
CA VAL A 1108 47.16 -13.08 29.37
C VAL A 1108 46.66 -13.00 30.81
N THR A 1109 46.73 -11.81 31.39
CA THR A 1109 46.19 -11.51 32.72
C THR A 1109 44.72 -11.08 32.58
N ILE A 1110 43.86 -11.53 33.48
CA ILE A 1110 42.45 -11.14 33.51
C ILE A 1110 42.17 -10.36 34.79
N ALA A 1111 41.67 -9.14 34.62
CA ALA A 1111 41.24 -8.27 35.69
C ALA A 1111 39.71 -8.14 35.69
N LEU A 1112 39.11 -8.22 36.88
CA LEU A 1112 37.71 -7.94 37.12
C LEU A 1112 37.55 -6.46 37.48
N ASP A 1113 36.80 -5.74 36.67
CA ASP A 1113 36.56 -4.30 36.80
C ASP A 1113 35.20 -3.98 37.44
N ASP A 1114 35.08 -2.77 38.01
CA ASP A 1114 33.89 -2.22 38.69
C ASP A 1114 33.35 -3.08 39.85
N PHE A 1115 34.21 -3.82 40.55
CA PHE A 1115 33.76 -4.79 41.56
C PHE A 1115 33.04 -4.12 42.74
N GLY A 1116 31.81 -4.60 43.02
CA GLY A 1116 31.00 -4.15 44.16
C GLY A 1116 29.86 -3.19 43.79
N THR A 1117 29.75 -2.78 42.52
CA THR A 1117 28.64 -1.98 42.00
C THR A 1117 27.44 -2.82 41.53
N GLY A 1118 27.61 -4.15 41.43
CA GLY A 1118 26.60 -5.11 40.95
C GLY A 1118 26.27 -6.28 41.92
N HIS A 1119 25.48 -7.26 41.44
CA HIS A 1119 25.07 -8.45 42.20
C HIS A 1119 26.03 -9.63 42.03
N SER A 1120 27.23 -9.56 42.60
CA SER A 1120 28.18 -10.68 42.63
C SER A 1120 27.68 -11.85 43.47
N SER A 1121 27.51 -13.01 42.85
CA SER A 1121 27.44 -14.28 43.59
C SER A 1121 28.86 -14.74 43.87
N LEU A 1122 29.29 -14.62 45.13
CA LEU A 1122 30.60 -15.05 45.65
C LEU A 1122 30.99 -16.48 45.20
N GLY A 1123 29.99 -17.32 44.93
CA GLY A 1123 30.19 -18.68 44.41
C GLY A 1123 30.84 -18.74 43.02
N TYR A 1124 30.58 -17.77 42.14
CA TYR A 1124 31.20 -17.71 40.81
C TYR A 1124 32.57 -17.05 40.83
N LEU A 1125 32.77 -16.02 41.67
CA LEU A 1125 34.07 -15.36 41.84
C LEU A 1125 35.18 -16.38 42.20
N LYS A 1126 34.84 -17.38 43.01
CA LYS A 1126 35.75 -18.50 43.36
C LYS A 1126 36.12 -19.40 42.17
N ARG A 1127 35.25 -19.51 41.16
CA ARG A 1127 35.41 -20.41 40.01
C ARG A 1127 36.14 -19.74 38.85
N PHE A 1128 36.00 -18.42 38.69
CA PHE A 1128 36.60 -17.69 37.59
C PHE A 1128 38.12 -17.58 37.74
N PRO A 1129 38.90 -17.78 36.66
CA PRO A 1129 40.35 -17.70 36.71
C PRO A 1129 40.84 -16.24 36.58
N ILE A 1130 40.45 -15.40 37.55
CA ILE A 1130 40.78 -13.97 37.63
C ILE A 1130 42.10 -13.79 38.39
N ASP A 1131 42.95 -12.88 37.91
CA ASP A 1131 44.23 -12.55 38.56
C ASP A 1131 44.16 -11.27 39.40
N ILE A 1132 43.34 -10.31 38.96
CA ILE A 1132 43.25 -8.97 39.52
C ILE A 1132 41.79 -8.58 39.76
N LEU A 1133 41.53 -7.92 40.88
CA LEU A 1133 40.24 -7.32 41.21
C LEU A 1133 40.44 -5.82 41.38
N LYS A 1134 39.73 -5.01 40.59
CA LYS A 1134 39.77 -3.55 40.66
C LYS A 1134 38.61 -3.06 41.53
N ILE A 1135 38.92 -2.23 42.52
CA ILE A 1135 37.94 -1.57 43.39
C ILE A 1135 37.53 -0.26 42.72
N ASP A 1136 36.24 -0.14 42.43
CA ASP A 1136 35.69 1.05 41.79
C ASP A 1136 35.95 2.33 42.60
N ARG A 1137 36.17 3.42 41.86
CA ARG A 1137 36.46 4.76 42.40
C ARG A 1137 35.39 5.24 43.38
N SER A 1138 34.12 4.85 43.23
CA SER A 1138 33.06 5.31 44.13
C SER A 1138 33.32 4.93 45.60
N PHE A 1139 33.94 3.78 45.86
CA PHE A 1139 34.31 3.36 47.22
C PHE A 1139 35.57 4.06 47.74
N ILE A 1140 36.40 4.61 46.85
CA ILE A 1140 37.66 5.26 47.19
C ILE A 1140 37.49 6.76 47.45
N MET A 1141 36.59 7.42 46.70
CA MET A 1141 36.36 8.88 46.80
C MET A 1141 36.08 9.32 48.25
N ASP A 1142 35.13 8.65 48.92
CA ASP A 1142 34.64 9.05 50.23
C ASP A 1142 35.29 8.26 51.39
N ILE A 1143 36.32 7.46 51.13
CA ILE A 1143 36.94 6.54 52.11
C ILE A 1143 37.47 7.25 53.38
N GLU A 1144 37.82 8.53 53.27
CA GLU A 1144 38.29 9.35 54.38
C GLU A 1144 37.18 9.75 55.37
N GLN A 1145 35.94 9.90 54.90
CA GLN A 1145 34.82 10.44 55.68
C GLN A 1145 33.73 9.39 55.96
N SER A 1146 33.60 8.39 55.09
CA SER A 1146 32.60 7.33 55.16
C SER A 1146 33.18 6.08 55.82
N ASP A 1147 32.73 5.78 57.04
CA ASP A 1147 33.06 4.51 57.69
C ASP A 1147 32.51 3.32 56.89
N GLN A 1148 31.39 3.51 56.18
CA GLN A 1148 30.80 2.48 55.34
C GLN A 1148 31.73 2.11 54.18
N ASP A 1149 32.18 3.08 53.39
CA ASP A 1149 33.04 2.83 52.23
C ASP A 1149 34.40 2.28 52.65
N ARG A 1150 34.91 2.73 53.80
CA ARG A 1150 36.11 2.19 54.43
C ARG A 1150 35.96 0.72 54.80
N ASN A 1151 34.83 0.34 55.42
CA ASN A 1151 34.55 -1.03 55.82
C ASN A 1151 34.32 -1.94 54.61
N ILE A 1152 33.62 -1.45 53.58
CA ILE A 1152 33.40 -2.18 52.32
C ILE A 1152 34.73 -2.43 51.63
N THR A 1153 35.54 -1.38 51.42
CA THR A 1153 36.86 -1.48 50.79
C THR A 1153 37.78 -2.47 51.53
N ALA A 1154 37.85 -2.38 52.86
CA ALA A 1154 38.64 -3.31 53.67
C ALA A 1154 38.14 -4.77 53.54
N THR A 1155 36.83 -4.97 53.41
CA THR A 1155 36.23 -6.29 53.21
C THR A 1155 36.58 -6.86 51.84
N ILE A 1156 36.52 -6.05 50.78
CA ILE A 1156 36.89 -6.43 49.42
C ILE A 1156 38.37 -6.84 49.36
N ILE A 1157 39.27 -6.01 49.90
CA ILE A 1157 40.72 -6.30 49.95
C ILE A 1157 40.97 -7.64 50.65
N ARG A 1158 40.30 -7.87 51.77
CA ARG A 1158 40.48 -9.09 52.57
C ARG A 1158 39.87 -10.33 51.89
N LEU A 1159 38.75 -10.19 51.19
CA LEU A 1159 38.15 -11.24 50.38
C LEU A 1159 39.10 -11.67 49.25
N ALA A 1160 39.59 -10.71 48.47
CA ALA A 1160 40.52 -10.97 47.37
C ALA A 1160 41.79 -11.68 47.86
N LYS A 1161 42.32 -11.25 49.01
CA LYS A 1161 43.45 -11.93 49.67
C LYS A 1161 43.17 -13.40 49.99
N TYR A 1162 41.97 -13.75 50.47
CA TYR A 1162 41.59 -15.15 50.72
C TYR A 1162 41.40 -15.98 49.45
N LEU A 1163 41.07 -15.34 48.34
CA LEU A 1163 40.95 -15.97 47.02
C LEU A 1163 42.28 -15.98 46.25
N ASN A 1164 43.35 -15.42 46.82
CA ASN A 1164 44.66 -15.25 46.18
C ASN A 1164 44.59 -14.43 44.88
N ILE A 1165 43.76 -13.38 44.89
CA ILE A 1165 43.56 -12.42 43.79
C ILE A 1165 44.23 -11.10 44.20
N ASN A 1166 44.98 -10.48 43.28
CA ASN A 1166 45.60 -9.17 43.52
C ASN A 1166 44.57 -8.05 43.46
N VAL A 1167 44.78 -6.97 44.21
CA VAL A 1167 43.82 -5.85 44.28
C VAL A 1167 44.44 -4.57 43.76
N VAL A 1168 43.70 -3.90 42.87
CA VAL A 1168 43.98 -2.55 42.40
C VAL A 1168 42.89 -1.63 42.95
N ALA A 1169 43.26 -0.51 43.57
CA ALA A 1169 42.30 0.52 43.96
C ALA A 1169 42.36 1.69 42.98
N GLU A 1170 41.21 2.04 42.40
CA GLU A 1170 41.09 3.12 41.42
C GLU A 1170 40.66 4.45 42.02
N GLY A 1171 40.94 5.53 41.29
CA GLY A 1171 40.47 6.85 41.68
C GLY A 1171 41.15 7.42 42.92
N VAL A 1172 42.40 7.02 43.20
CA VAL A 1172 43.20 7.61 44.27
C VAL A 1172 43.59 9.04 43.88
N GLU A 1173 43.03 10.03 44.54
CA GLU A 1173 43.21 11.46 44.23
C GLU A 1173 44.18 12.17 45.18
N ASN A 1174 44.39 11.64 46.38
CA ASN A 1174 45.27 12.25 47.37
C ASN A 1174 46.12 11.25 48.17
N GLU A 1175 47.11 11.77 48.90
CA GLU A 1175 48.06 10.98 49.68
C GLU A 1175 47.41 10.21 50.85
N ARG A 1176 46.34 10.77 51.45
CA ARG A 1176 45.67 10.12 52.59
C ARG A 1176 44.91 8.87 52.14
N GLN A 1177 44.23 8.93 51.01
CA GLN A 1177 43.60 7.77 50.38
C GLN A 1177 44.65 6.69 50.08
N ALA A 1178 45.79 7.07 49.48
CA ALA A 1178 46.88 6.15 49.20
C ALA A 1178 47.44 5.49 50.48
N TYR A 1179 47.64 6.26 51.54
CA TYR A 1179 48.09 5.76 52.84
C TYR A 1179 47.07 4.78 53.46
N LEU A 1180 45.79 5.15 53.48
CA LEU A 1180 44.73 4.29 54.02
C LEU A 1180 44.64 2.95 53.27
N LEU A 1181 44.68 2.98 51.94
CA LEU A 1181 44.64 1.78 51.10
C LEU A 1181 45.86 0.88 51.30
N ASN A 1182 47.06 1.47 51.43
CA ASN A 1182 48.27 0.72 51.75
C ASN A 1182 48.17 0.04 53.13
N VAL A 1183 47.70 0.75 54.16
CA VAL A 1183 47.49 0.19 55.51
C VAL A 1183 46.44 -0.92 55.52
N MET A 1184 45.41 -0.82 54.68
CA MET A 1184 44.40 -1.88 54.52
C MET A 1184 44.94 -3.11 53.76
N GLY A 1185 46.14 -3.02 53.19
CA GLY A 1185 46.80 -4.11 52.45
C GLY A 1185 46.43 -4.17 50.97
N CYS A 1186 46.00 -3.05 50.37
CA CYS A 1186 45.83 -2.96 48.92
C CYS A 1186 47.20 -3.03 48.23
N GLY A 1187 47.33 -3.84 47.17
CA GLY A 1187 48.62 -4.11 46.52
C GLY A 1187 49.03 -3.04 45.51
N ILE A 1188 48.07 -2.55 44.73
CA ILE A 1188 48.31 -1.63 43.61
C ILE A 1188 47.34 -0.45 43.71
N LEU A 1189 47.83 0.75 43.42
CA LEU A 1189 47.07 2.00 43.46
C LEU A 1189 47.11 2.68 42.09
N GLN A 1190 45.97 3.25 41.69
CA GLN A 1190 45.82 4.00 40.46
C GLN A 1190 44.95 5.24 40.70
N GLY A 1191 45.36 6.38 40.15
CA GLY A 1191 44.55 7.60 40.21
C GLY A 1191 45.34 8.88 39.98
N TYR A 1192 44.64 10.02 40.05
CA TYR A 1192 45.18 11.34 39.74
C TYR A 1192 46.20 11.85 40.75
N TYR A 1193 46.28 11.24 41.94
CA TYR A 1193 47.36 11.52 42.89
C TYR A 1193 48.74 11.30 42.26
N PHE A 1194 48.88 10.23 41.47
CA PHE A 1194 50.14 9.88 40.81
C PHE A 1194 50.26 10.59 39.47
N SER A 1195 49.31 10.35 38.58
CA SER A 1195 49.28 10.98 37.26
C SER A 1195 47.90 10.87 36.61
N LYS A 1196 47.59 11.85 35.77
CA LYS A 1196 46.49 11.75 34.81
C LYS A 1196 46.89 10.84 33.64
N PRO A 1197 45.95 10.29 32.87
CA PRO A 1197 46.27 9.51 31.67
C PRO A 1197 47.20 10.30 30.73
N LEU A 1198 48.29 9.68 30.30
CA LEU A 1198 49.36 10.31 29.53
C LEU A 1198 49.35 9.82 28.07
N PRO A 1199 49.63 10.66 27.07
CA PRO A 1199 49.91 10.16 25.72
C PRO A 1199 51.18 9.28 25.71
N ALA A 1200 51.28 8.40 24.71
CA ALA A 1200 52.34 7.39 24.59
C ALA A 1200 53.77 7.95 24.80
N ASP A 1201 54.08 9.11 24.23
CA ASP A 1201 55.41 9.72 24.33
C ASP A 1201 55.77 10.09 25.77
N LYS A 1202 54.81 10.65 26.51
CA LYS A 1202 55.01 11.01 27.93
C LYS A 1202 55.04 9.79 28.84
N ALA A 1203 54.27 8.76 28.51
CA ALA A 1203 54.36 7.47 29.22
C ALA A 1203 55.73 6.82 29.02
N THR A 1204 56.30 6.94 27.81
CA THR A 1204 57.66 6.46 27.51
C THR A 1204 58.71 7.22 28.32
N GLN A 1205 58.61 8.55 28.41
CA GLN A 1205 59.51 9.36 29.24
C GLN A 1205 59.44 8.98 30.73
N LEU A 1206 58.24 8.70 31.25
CA LEU A 1206 58.07 8.24 32.63
C LEU A 1206 58.77 6.90 32.87
N LEU A 1207 58.73 6.00 31.88
CA LEU A 1207 59.43 4.72 31.94
C LEU A 1207 60.95 4.86 31.91
N GLU A 1208 61.46 5.78 31.10
CA GLU A 1208 62.88 6.08 31.04
C GLU A 1208 63.39 6.65 32.37
N SER A 1209 62.66 7.59 32.98
CA SER A 1209 63.07 8.18 34.28
C SER A 1209 63.10 7.16 35.42
N GLU A 1210 62.14 6.23 35.48
CA GLU A 1210 62.10 5.17 36.49
C GLU A 1210 63.26 4.18 36.35
N LEU A 1211 63.69 3.90 35.12
CA LEU A 1211 64.86 3.07 34.84
C LEU A 1211 66.18 3.76 35.23
N GLU A 1212 66.29 5.07 35.03
CA GLU A 1212 67.46 5.84 35.47
C GLU A 1212 67.54 5.93 37.01
N GLU A 1213 66.41 6.10 37.71
CA GLU A 1213 66.36 6.09 39.18
C GLU A 1213 66.68 4.71 39.77
N THR A 1214 66.20 3.62 39.17
CA THR A 1214 66.56 2.26 39.61
C THR A 1214 68.00 1.86 39.28
N ALA A 1215 68.61 2.44 38.25
CA ALA A 1215 70.02 2.25 37.92
C ALA A 1215 70.99 3.08 38.80
N THR A 1216 70.51 4.14 39.46
CA THR A 1216 71.30 4.98 40.39
C THR A 1216 71.20 4.55 41.86
N LEU A 1217 70.18 3.76 42.21
CA LEU A 1217 69.97 3.18 43.55
C LEU A 1217 70.61 1.79 43.76
N ASN A 1218 71.05 1.13 42.68
CA ASN A 1218 71.88 -0.10 42.70
C ASN A 1218 73.36 0.25 42.51
#